data_AF-A0A8S9NJ59-F1
#
_entry.id   AF-A0A8S9NJ59-F1
#
_cell.length_a   1.000
_cell.length_b   1.000
_cell.length_c   1.000
_cell.angle_alpha   90.00
_cell.angle_beta   90.00
_cell.angle_gamma   90.00
#
_symmetry.space_group_name_H-M   'P 1'
#
loop_
_entity.id
_entity.type
_entity.pdbx_description
1 polymer ?
#
loop_
_entity_poly.entity_id
_entity_poly.type
_entity_poly.pdbx_seq_one_letter_code
_entity_poly.pdbx_strand_id
1 'polypeptide(L)'
;MTSLGKTAGQIVYKKLKERSDKFVAKGLVRTPQGKEKIGGEDDVFIGDIRDADSITPAIQGIDALVILTSAVPKMKPGFDPTKGGRPEFIFDDGQYPEQVDWIGQKNQIDAAKAAGVKHIVLVGSMGGTNPDHPLNKLGNGNILIWKRKAEQYLTDSGTPYTIIRAGGLVDKEGGARELLVGKDDELLQTDTKTVPRADVAEVCIQALLFEEAKNKAFDLGSKPEGTSSPTNDFKALFSQVTALSITPASLAFPSPHEPERTICLSFFVFRYRTTVASSPAATTMMSVRAINGCFIIRTATTGCAPPVSLFRHRIQRLRSSHLREFSKSGLGFPPLRQNTGGGDAPSCSACIHSLVESVSQELESVSRRKRSRISVRASVKVKLTSYGEVVEDKLVNQELEAGLLLEFKKDPERVLLAVTHRPDGKKNWMVFDQNGVSSSIKPQQITYIVPGLYNFNHTELTDFLQRAQDNLDTQLLEFAWMELLEKNKPVTPEELAEIIYGSSDPLESYCAHFLLSKDEIYFSVLESKGSRSIYSPRRTEQVEELLRRQRVREAEEREFEEFIQLLKSAKNAPTHTKPPKSSWLANDKVRENIDSLKAYAIDAWASIDQRKLAGVILKSMGLQKTAVSALNLLIDIGYFPVHVNLDLLKLNLPTDHSDAIVEAAEILLSESSDLDAARRIDLTHLKVYAIDVDEADELDDALSATRLQDGRIKIWIHVADPARYVTPGSKVDREARRRGTSVFLPTATYPMFPEKLAMEGMSLRQGETCNAVSVSVVLRSDGSIAEYSVENSIIRPTYMLTYESAAELLHMNLQEEVELRLLSEAAFLRSQWRHEQGAVDTTTLETRIKVVNPEDPEPLINIYVENQADPAMRLVFEMMILCGEVIATFGSQHNIPLPYRGQPQSNIDVSAFAHLPEGPVRSASIVKVMRAAEMNFRCPVRHGVLGIPGYVQFTSPIRRYMDLTAHYQIKAFLRGGDNFPFSAGELEGIAASVNMQNRVVRKLCNSGLRYWVIEFLRRQQKGKKYTALILRFVKDRIASLLLVEVGFQATAWVSEGKQVGDEVEVRVEEAHPRDDLILLKEVL
;
A
#
# COMPACT_ATOMS: atom_id res chain seq x y z
N MET A 1 15.99 -21.91 -5.72
CA MET A 1 15.01 -22.90 -5.20
C MET A 1 14.03 -23.24 -6.30
N THR A 2 13.46 -24.44 -6.29
CA THR A 2 12.18 -24.62 -6.99
C THR A 2 11.12 -23.81 -6.23
N SER A 3 10.28 -22.99 -6.85
CA SER A 3 10.05 -22.77 -8.28
C SER A 3 10.81 -21.53 -8.77
N LEU A 4 11.25 -21.44 -10.01
CA LEU A 4 10.43 -21.43 -11.23
C LEU A 4 10.33 -22.80 -11.94
N GLY A 5 9.44 -23.66 -11.43
CA GLY A 5 9.07 -24.96 -12.01
C GLY A 5 10.18 -26.02 -12.00
N LYS A 6 10.32 -26.74 -10.88
CA LYS A 6 11.09 -28.01 -10.65
C LYS A 6 12.55 -28.16 -11.11
N THR A 7 13.04 -27.53 -12.18
CA THR A 7 14.30 -27.91 -12.86
C THR A 7 15.29 -26.77 -13.12
N ALA A 8 14.84 -25.52 -13.33
CA ALA A 8 15.69 -24.44 -13.87
C ALA A 8 17.05 -24.25 -13.14
N GLY A 9 17.04 -24.20 -11.80
CA GLY A 9 18.28 -24.07 -11.02
C GLY A 9 19.18 -25.31 -11.06
N GLN A 10 18.61 -26.51 -11.22
CA GLN A 10 19.39 -27.74 -11.41
C GLN A 10 20.07 -27.73 -12.78
N ILE A 11 19.42 -27.18 -13.82
CA ILE A 11 19.99 -27.04 -15.16
C ILE A 11 21.17 -26.04 -15.13
N VAL A 12 21.05 -24.92 -14.42
CA VAL A 12 22.16 -23.96 -14.22
C VAL A 12 23.34 -24.64 -13.51
N TYR A 13 23.11 -25.32 -12.39
CA TYR A 13 24.17 -26.02 -11.65
C TYR A 13 24.86 -27.12 -12.49
N LYS A 14 24.08 -27.92 -13.23
CA LYS A 14 24.60 -28.93 -14.16
C LYS A 14 25.46 -28.30 -15.26
N LYS A 15 24.96 -27.24 -15.93
CA LYS A 15 25.71 -26.50 -16.96
C LYS A 15 26.98 -25.80 -16.42
N LEU A 16 27.02 -25.45 -15.14
CA LEU A 16 28.23 -24.92 -14.48
C LEU A 16 29.25 -26.05 -14.22
N LYS A 17 28.83 -27.21 -13.71
CA LYS A 17 29.69 -28.40 -13.53
C LYS A 17 30.24 -28.95 -14.87
N GLU A 18 29.41 -28.94 -15.91
CA GLU A 18 29.79 -29.23 -17.31
C GLU A 18 30.85 -28.25 -17.87
N ARG A 19 31.03 -27.09 -17.22
CA ARG A 19 31.97 -26.01 -17.59
C ARG A 19 33.01 -25.79 -16.50
N SER A 20 33.50 -26.89 -15.93
CA SER A 20 34.58 -26.93 -14.92
C SER A 20 35.95 -26.48 -15.41
N ASP A 21 36.09 -26.18 -16.72
CA ASP A 21 37.18 -25.42 -17.31
C ASP A 21 37.15 -23.92 -16.94
N LYS A 22 35.96 -23.36 -16.67
CA LYS A 22 35.72 -21.93 -16.46
C LYS A 22 35.18 -21.59 -15.07
N PHE A 23 34.47 -22.52 -14.44
CA PHE A 23 33.72 -22.27 -13.22
C PHE A 23 33.97 -23.35 -12.16
N VAL A 24 34.10 -22.94 -10.90
CA VAL A 24 33.87 -23.85 -9.76
C VAL A 24 32.53 -23.45 -9.15
N ALA A 25 31.56 -24.36 -9.23
CA ALA A 25 30.23 -24.15 -8.68
C ALA A 25 30.19 -24.45 -7.17
N LYS A 26 29.23 -23.82 -6.49
CA LYS A 26 28.68 -24.26 -5.20
C LYS A 26 27.15 -24.30 -5.29
N GLY A 27 26.52 -25.26 -4.63
CA GLY A 27 25.07 -25.28 -4.41
C GLY A 27 24.71 -24.91 -2.96
N LEU A 28 23.50 -24.39 -2.73
CA LEU A 28 22.91 -24.23 -1.39
C LEU A 28 21.51 -24.82 -1.42
N VAL A 29 21.24 -25.87 -0.65
CA VAL A 29 19.93 -26.53 -0.61
C VAL A 29 19.19 -26.42 0.72
N ARG A 30 17.91 -26.75 0.67
CA ARG A 30 16.93 -26.76 1.78
C ARG A 30 17.18 -27.85 2.82
N THR A 31 17.62 -29.00 2.32
CA THR A 31 17.37 -30.32 2.89
C THR A 31 18.34 -31.32 2.29
N PRO A 32 18.74 -32.39 3.01
CA PRO A 32 19.56 -33.47 2.44
C PRO A 32 19.00 -34.05 1.13
N GLN A 33 17.69 -34.31 1.09
CA GLN A 33 16.93 -34.73 -0.11
C GLN A 33 17.06 -33.80 -1.33
N GLY A 34 17.45 -32.54 -1.10
CA GLY A 34 17.72 -31.56 -2.15
C GLY A 34 19.15 -31.62 -2.67
N LYS A 35 20.11 -31.97 -1.79
CA LYS A 35 21.53 -32.17 -2.10
C LYS A 35 21.72 -33.44 -2.93
N GLU A 36 21.10 -34.54 -2.50
CA GLU A 36 21.00 -35.79 -3.26
C GLU A 36 20.51 -35.55 -4.70
N LYS A 37 19.39 -34.81 -4.85
CA LYS A 37 18.76 -34.51 -6.16
C LYS A 37 19.57 -33.61 -7.09
N ILE A 38 20.74 -33.11 -6.68
CA ILE A 38 21.64 -32.34 -7.57
C ILE A 38 23.06 -32.93 -7.66
N GLY A 39 23.32 -34.11 -7.08
CA GLY A 39 24.60 -34.82 -7.21
C GLY A 39 25.34 -35.10 -5.90
N GLY A 40 24.89 -34.57 -4.76
CA GLY A 40 25.36 -35.01 -3.44
C GLY A 40 26.75 -34.53 -2.98
N GLU A 41 27.54 -33.86 -3.83
CA GLU A 41 28.94 -33.48 -3.59
C GLU A 41 29.15 -32.42 -2.48
N ASP A 42 30.38 -32.30 -1.98
CA ASP A 42 30.76 -31.42 -0.86
C ASP A 42 30.60 -29.91 -1.14
N ASP A 43 30.58 -29.50 -2.42
CA ASP A 43 30.27 -28.12 -2.80
C ASP A 43 28.79 -27.75 -2.68
N VAL A 44 27.93 -28.71 -2.30
CA VAL A 44 26.51 -28.47 -1.99
C VAL A 44 26.32 -28.28 -0.48
N PHE A 45 26.06 -27.04 -0.10
CA PHE A 45 25.74 -26.58 1.26
C PHE A 45 24.25 -26.79 1.57
N ILE A 46 23.88 -26.72 2.85
CA ILE A 46 22.48 -26.78 3.31
C ILE A 46 22.17 -25.56 4.19
N GLY A 47 21.06 -24.87 3.94
CA GLY A 47 20.62 -23.67 4.65
C GLY A 47 19.24 -23.17 4.19
N ASP A 48 18.78 -22.05 4.73
CA ASP A 48 17.51 -21.40 4.43
C ASP A 48 17.73 -19.92 4.14
N ILE A 49 17.45 -19.44 2.93
CA ILE A 49 17.70 -18.02 2.55
C ILE A 49 17.00 -17.00 3.46
N ARG A 50 15.98 -17.41 4.21
CA ARG A 50 15.23 -16.57 5.15
C ARG A 50 16.02 -16.34 6.47
N ASP A 51 17.03 -17.16 6.71
CA ASP A 51 18.03 -17.12 7.78
C ASP A 51 19.40 -16.78 7.15
N ALA A 52 19.88 -15.56 7.38
CA ALA A 52 21.10 -15.03 6.75
C ALA A 52 22.39 -15.73 7.20
N ASP A 53 22.43 -16.23 8.44
CA ASP A 53 23.59 -16.94 8.97
C ASP A 53 23.73 -18.31 8.30
N SER A 54 22.61 -19.02 8.11
CA SER A 54 22.58 -20.36 7.49
C SER A 54 23.09 -20.40 6.04
N ILE A 55 23.09 -19.26 5.33
CA ILE A 55 23.55 -19.17 3.93
C ILE A 55 24.97 -18.63 3.77
N THR A 56 25.52 -18.01 4.81
CA THR A 56 26.83 -17.35 4.78
C THR A 56 27.99 -18.28 4.42
N PRO A 57 28.12 -19.52 4.95
CA PRO A 57 29.19 -20.45 4.58
C PRO A 57 29.22 -20.83 3.08
N ALA A 58 28.04 -20.84 2.46
CA ALA A 58 27.90 -21.16 1.04
C ALA A 58 28.31 -19.97 0.15
N ILE A 59 27.98 -18.75 0.58
CA ILE A 59 28.32 -17.49 -0.09
C ILE A 59 29.82 -17.14 0.04
N GLN A 60 30.47 -17.51 1.13
CA GLN A 60 31.83 -17.05 1.42
C GLN A 60 32.84 -17.45 0.31
N GLY A 61 33.59 -16.44 -0.17
CA GLY A 61 34.67 -16.54 -1.15
C GLY A 61 34.26 -16.46 -2.63
N ILE A 62 32.97 -16.48 -2.96
CA ILE A 62 32.49 -16.60 -4.36
C ILE A 62 32.79 -15.33 -5.18
N ASP A 63 33.06 -15.48 -6.48
CA ASP A 63 33.17 -14.33 -7.39
C ASP A 63 31.80 -13.81 -7.82
N ALA A 64 30.82 -14.70 -8.00
CA ALA A 64 29.49 -14.39 -8.49
C ALA A 64 28.38 -15.26 -7.87
N LEU A 65 27.18 -14.70 -7.78
CA LEU A 65 25.96 -15.33 -7.25
C LEU A 65 24.90 -15.43 -8.35
N VAL A 66 24.18 -16.56 -8.43
CA VAL A 66 23.01 -16.71 -9.31
C VAL A 66 21.74 -16.96 -8.48
N ILE A 67 20.93 -15.92 -8.32
CA ILE A 67 19.68 -15.94 -7.57
C ILE A 67 18.56 -16.53 -8.44
N LEU A 68 18.22 -17.78 -8.12
CA LEU A 68 17.13 -18.56 -8.73
C LEU A 68 16.09 -18.95 -7.66
N THR A 69 15.81 -18.07 -6.71
CA THR A 69 14.88 -18.28 -5.58
C THR A 69 13.50 -17.68 -5.87
N SER A 70 12.43 -18.44 -5.62
CA SER A 70 11.06 -17.93 -5.63
C SER A 70 10.09 -18.92 -4.98
N ALA A 71 9.01 -18.39 -4.41
CA ALA A 71 7.97 -19.12 -3.71
C ALA A 71 7.23 -20.14 -4.61
N VAL A 72 6.76 -21.23 -4.01
CA VAL A 72 6.03 -22.31 -4.71
C VAL A 72 4.54 -22.24 -4.43
N PRO A 73 3.70 -21.80 -5.39
CA PRO A 73 2.26 -22.00 -5.27
C PRO A 73 1.96 -23.49 -5.43
N LYS A 74 1.52 -24.15 -4.36
CA LYS A 74 0.95 -25.50 -4.40
C LYS A 74 -0.51 -25.42 -4.82
N MET A 75 -0.95 -26.32 -5.69
CA MET A 75 -2.37 -26.50 -5.94
C MET A 75 -3.04 -27.02 -4.66
N LYS A 76 -4.17 -26.42 -4.29
CA LYS A 76 -4.89 -26.73 -3.05
C LYS A 76 -5.40 -28.19 -3.07
N PRO A 77 -5.16 -28.99 -2.02
CA PRO A 77 -5.60 -30.38 -1.97
C PRO A 77 -7.11 -30.54 -2.19
N GLY A 78 -7.49 -31.52 -3.02
CA GLY A 78 -8.90 -31.81 -3.35
C GLY A 78 -9.44 -31.09 -4.59
N PHE A 79 -8.62 -30.35 -5.35
CA PHE A 79 -9.02 -29.89 -6.69
C PHE A 79 -9.19 -31.07 -7.66
N ASP A 80 -10.31 -31.10 -8.37
CA ASP A 80 -10.65 -32.10 -9.37
C ASP A 80 -10.94 -31.43 -10.73
N PRO A 81 -10.06 -31.57 -11.73
CA PRO A 81 -10.22 -30.90 -13.02
C PRO A 81 -11.43 -31.40 -13.82
N THR A 82 -11.99 -32.57 -13.51
CA THR A 82 -13.19 -33.10 -14.19
C THR A 82 -14.46 -32.33 -13.83
N LYS A 83 -14.43 -31.54 -12.74
CA LYS A 83 -15.59 -30.78 -12.22
C LYS A 83 -15.65 -29.33 -12.72
N GLY A 84 -14.85 -28.94 -13.71
CA GLY A 84 -14.96 -27.65 -14.42
C GLY A 84 -14.55 -26.39 -13.64
N GLY A 85 -14.09 -26.52 -12.39
CA GLY A 85 -13.58 -25.41 -11.60
C GLY A 85 -12.20 -24.92 -12.08
N ARG A 86 -11.81 -23.70 -11.69
CA ARG A 86 -10.42 -23.23 -11.80
C ARG A 86 -9.60 -23.73 -10.59
N PRO A 87 -8.33 -24.13 -10.75
CA PRO A 87 -7.51 -24.58 -9.64
C PRO A 87 -7.18 -23.42 -8.68
N GLU A 88 -7.51 -23.61 -7.40
CA GLU A 88 -7.02 -22.76 -6.31
C GLU A 88 -5.57 -23.13 -5.96
N PHE A 89 -4.77 -22.13 -5.59
CA PHE A 89 -3.40 -22.29 -5.13
C PHE A 89 -3.22 -21.70 -3.73
N ILE A 90 -2.25 -22.23 -2.99
CA ILE A 90 -1.82 -21.79 -1.66
C ILE A 90 -0.28 -21.85 -1.60
N PHE A 91 0.33 -21.13 -0.68
CA PHE A 91 1.72 -21.36 -0.27
C PHE A 91 1.72 -22.18 1.02
N ASP A 92 2.84 -22.83 1.35
CA ASP A 92 3.03 -23.32 2.72
C ASP A 92 3.31 -22.13 3.65
N ASP A 93 3.10 -22.31 4.95
CA ASP A 93 3.43 -21.28 5.93
C ASP A 93 4.94 -20.97 5.92
N GLY A 94 5.28 -19.68 5.99
CA GLY A 94 6.65 -19.20 5.79
C GLY A 94 7.22 -19.37 4.37
N GLN A 95 6.44 -19.86 3.39
CA GLN A 95 6.82 -20.03 1.98
C GLN A 95 6.07 -19.08 1.03
N TYR A 96 5.37 -18.06 1.56
CA TYR A 96 4.77 -17.02 0.75
C TYR A 96 5.85 -16.17 0.05
N PRO A 97 5.50 -15.47 -1.06
CA PRO A 97 6.49 -14.71 -1.81
C PRO A 97 7.15 -13.56 -1.05
N GLU A 98 6.54 -13.02 0.01
CA GLU A 98 7.21 -12.03 0.86
C GLU A 98 8.48 -12.63 1.50
N GLN A 99 8.38 -13.79 2.15
CA GLN A 99 9.51 -14.41 2.82
C GLN A 99 10.53 -14.98 1.82
N VAL A 100 10.11 -15.45 0.65
CA VAL A 100 11.00 -16.14 -0.31
C VAL A 100 11.52 -15.23 -1.43
N ASP A 101 10.64 -14.47 -2.09
CA ASP A 101 10.99 -13.58 -3.21
C ASP A 101 11.45 -12.18 -2.76
N TRP A 102 11.07 -11.71 -1.56
CA TRP A 102 11.59 -10.46 -0.98
C TRP A 102 12.66 -10.71 0.10
N ILE A 103 12.29 -11.12 1.32
CA ILE A 103 13.21 -11.24 2.47
C ILE A 103 14.36 -12.21 2.13
N GLY A 104 14.02 -13.37 1.59
CA GLY A 104 14.99 -14.37 1.16
C GLY A 104 15.96 -13.89 0.09
N GLN A 105 15.51 -13.10 -0.88
CA GLN A 105 16.39 -12.50 -1.89
C GLN A 105 17.26 -11.39 -1.31
N LYS A 106 16.69 -10.52 -0.47
CA LYS A 106 17.43 -9.49 0.28
C LYS A 106 18.61 -10.10 1.05
N ASN A 107 18.38 -11.15 1.84
CA ASN A 107 19.43 -11.82 2.62
C ASN A 107 20.58 -12.36 1.74
N GLN A 108 20.27 -12.92 0.57
CA GLN A 108 21.29 -13.37 -0.39
C GLN A 108 22.11 -12.19 -0.95
N ILE A 109 21.46 -11.07 -1.27
CA ILE A 109 22.09 -9.87 -1.80
C ILE A 109 23.00 -9.24 -0.74
N ASP A 110 22.52 -9.13 0.51
CA ASP A 110 23.29 -8.57 1.63
C ASP A 110 24.51 -9.42 1.98
N ALA A 111 24.34 -10.75 2.10
CA ALA A 111 25.46 -11.64 2.37
C ALA A 111 26.47 -11.68 1.20
N ALA A 112 26.02 -11.59 -0.05
CA ALA A 112 26.90 -11.44 -1.22
C ALA A 112 27.67 -10.11 -1.22
N LYS A 113 27.00 -9.01 -0.87
CA LYS A 113 27.63 -7.70 -0.71
C LYS A 113 28.67 -7.71 0.42
N ALA A 114 28.35 -8.32 1.56
CA ALA A 114 29.28 -8.51 2.68
C ALA A 114 30.49 -9.39 2.33
N ALA A 115 30.30 -10.41 1.49
CA ALA A 115 31.37 -11.29 1.01
C ALA A 115 32.19 -10.71 -0.16
N GLY A 116 31.89 -9.49 -0.63
CA GLY A 116 32.64 -8.83 -1.72
C GLY A 116 32.37 -9.39 -3.12
N VAL A 117 31.19 -9.97 -3.33
CA VAL A 117 30.80 -10.61 -4.60
C VAL A 117 30.75 -9.59 -5.75
N LYS A 118 31.35 -9.94 -6.88
CA LYS A 118 31.64 -9.02 -7.99
C LYS A 118 30.49 -8.91 -9.00
N HIS A 119 29.58 -9.89 -9.03
CA HIS A 119 28.44 -9.91 -9.94
C HIS A 119 27.28 -10.78 -9.39
N ILE A 120 26.05 -10.26 -9.41
CA ILE A 120 24.84 -10.98 -9.03
C ILE A 120 23.89 -11.12 -10.24
N VAL A 121 23.60 -12.34 -10.67
CA VAL A 121 22.60 -12.64 -11.70
C VAL A 121 21.29 -13.05 -11.04
N LEU A 122 20.21 -12.30 -11.23
CA LEU A 122 18.90 -12.54 -10.64
C LEU A 122 17.86 -12.90 -11.71
N VAL A 123 17.17 -14.02 -11.55
CA VAL A 123 16.04 -14.39 -12.43
C VAL A 123 14.73 -13.88 -11.84
N GLY A 124 14.30 -12.72 -12.35
CA GLY A 124 13.00 -12.12 -12.09
C GLY A 124 11.89 -12.78 -12.93
N SER A 125 10.83 -12.02 -13.20
CA SER A 125 9.72 -12.48 -14.04
C SER A 125 9.11 -11.30 -14.81
N MET A 126 8.61 -11.58 -16.00
CA MET A 126 7.72 -10.67 -16.72
C MET A 126 6.35 -10.57 -16.03
N GLY A 127 5.69 -9.43 -16.21
CA GLY A 127 4.41 -9.02 -15.60
C GLY A 127 4.55 -8.09 -14.40
N GLY A 128 5.79 -7.76 -13.99
CA GLY A 128 6.07 -6.97 -12.79
C GLY A 128 5.68 -5.48 -12.86
N THR A 129 5.36 -4.96 -14.04
CA THR A 129 4.81 -3.60 -14.23
C THR A 129 3.31 -3.52 -13.98
N ASN A 130 2.60 -4.66 -13.93
CA ASN A 130 1.15 -4.72 -13.81
C ASN A 130 0.74 -5.26 -12.41
N PRO A 131 0.25 -4.41 -11.50
CA PRO A 131 -0.19 -4.85 -10.17
C PRO A 131 -1.30 -5.91 -10.20
N ASP A 132 -2.21 -5.81 -11.17
CA ASP A 132 -3.37 -6.67 -11.34
C ASP A 132 -3.07 -8.03 -12.01
N HIS A 133 -1.81 -8.26 -12.42
CA HIS A 133 -1.41 -9.44 -13.19
C HIS A 133 -1.78 -10.75 -12.47
N PRO A 134 -2.30 -11.78 -13.17
CA PRO A 134 -2.86 -12.98 -12.53
C PRO A 134 -1.91 -13.73 -11.57
N LEU A 135 -0.59 -13.63 -11.77
CA LEU A 135 0.40 -14.23 -10.86
C LEU A 135 0.36 -13.64 -9.44
N ASN A 136 0.03 -12.35 -9.27
CA ASN A 136 -0.12 -11.74 -7.94
C ASN A 136 -1.31 -12.32 -7.17
N LYS A 137 -2.35 -12.74 -7.90
CA LYS A 137 -3.59 -13.32 -7.38
C LYS A 137 -3.48 -14.83 -7.12
N LEU A 138 -2.37 -15.49 -7.48
CA LEU A 138 -2.10 -16.87 -7.09
C LEU A 138 -1.83 -16.94 -5.57
N GLY A 139 -2.66 -17.68 -4.84
CA GLY A 139 -2.52 -17.87 -3.39
C GLY A 139 -2.49 -16.59 -2.56
N ASN A 140 -3.04 -15.48 -3.11
CA ASN A 140 -2.92 -14.12 -2.57
C ASN A 140 -1.47 -13.66 -2.29
N GLY A 141 -0.48 -14.26 -2.97
CA GLY A 141 0.93 -14.11 -2.63
C GLY A 141 1.63 -12.85 -3.15
N ASN A 142 1.02 -12.09 -4.07
CA ASN A 142 1.61 -10.86 -4.65
C ASN A 142 3.02 -11.07 -5.25
N ILE A 143 3.27 -12.25 -5.85
CA ILE A 143 4.62 -12.75 -6.20
C ILE A 143 5.46 -11.82 -7.06
N LEU A 144 4.88 -11.05 -7.98
CA LEU A 144 5.62 -10.14 -8.86
C LEU A 144 5.97 -8.82 -8.16
N ILE A 145 5.14 -8.37 -7.22
CA ILE A 145 5.40 -7.17 -6.40
C ILE A 145 6.63 -7.42 -5.52
N TRP A 146 6.70 -8.58 -4.87
CA TRP A 146 7.85 -8.96 -4.05
C TRP A 146 9.13 -9.18 -4.88
N LYS A 147 9.03 -9.82 -6.05
CA LYS A 147 10.14 -9.91 -7.01
C LYS A 147 10.66 -8.54 -7.44
N ARG A 148 9.79 -7.60 -7.83
CA ARG A 148 10.21 -6.24 -8.21
C ARG A 148 10.82 -5.47 -7.04
N LYS A 149 10.36 -5.69 -5.79
CA LYS A 149 11.00 -5.15 -4.58
C LYS A 149 12.45 -5.65 -4.43
N ALA A 150 12.72 -6.92 -4.72
CA ALA A 150 14.06 -7.48 -4.71
C ALA A 150 14.93 -7.08 -5.93
N GLU A 151 14.37 -6.98 -7.14
CA GLU A 151 15.05 -6.41 -8.32
C GLU A 151 15.50 -4.97 -8.05
N GLN A 152 14.65 -4.16 -7.41
CA GLN A 152 14.94 -2.79 -7.00
C GLN A 152 16.07 -2.76 -5.95
N TYR A 153 15.95 -3.55 -4.88
CA TYR A 153 16.98 -3.61 -3.83
C TYR A 153 18.34 -4.11 -4.35
N LEU A 154 18.37 -5.04 -5.31
CA LEU A 154 19.61 -5.43 -5.98
C LEU A 154 20.22 -4.26 -6.77
N THR A 155 19.39 -3.49 -7.48
CA THR A 155 19.83 -2.30 -8.22
C THR A 155 20.40 -1.23 -7.29
N ASP A 156 19.71 -0.97 -6.17
CA ASP A 156 20.10 0.02 -5.15
C ASP A 156 21.28 -0.47 -4.28
N SER A 157 21.63 -1.76 -4.32
CA SER A 157 22.72 -2.33 -3.52
C SER A 157 24.11 -1.79 -3.91
N GLY A 158 24.27 -1.30 -5.15
CA GLY A 158 25.56 -0.91 -5.73
C GLY A 158 26.45 -2.08 -6.19
N THR A 159 26.06 -3.34 -5.95
CA THR A 159 26.76 -4.51 -6.50
C THR A 159 26.40 -4.70 -7.98
N PRO A 160 27.37 -4.95 -8.89
CA PRO A 160 27.08 -5.15 -10.30
C PRO A 160 26.11 -6.32 -10.52
N TYR A 161 25.10 -6.14 -11.37
CA TYR A 161 24.00 -7.09 -11.50
C TYR A 161 23.59 -7.43 -12.93
N THR A 162 22.87 -8.53 -13.11
CA THR A 162 22.09 -8.82 -14.33
C THR A 162 20.72 -9.37 -13.93
N ILE A 163 19.65 -8.67 -14.28
CA ILE A 163 18.27 -9.05 -13.95
C ILE A 163 17.59 -9.59 -15.22
N ILE A 164 17.30 -10.90 -15.21
CA ILE A 164 16.70 -11.63 -16.32
C ILE A 164 15.22 -11.88 -15.99
N ARG A 165 14.32 -11.10 -16.56
CA ARG A 165 12.87 -11.22 -16.34
C ARG A 165 12.32 -12.24 -17.33
N ALA A 166 12.26 -13.50 -16.92
CA ALA A 166 11.82 -14.56 -17.83
C ALA A 166 10.30 -14.50 -18.10
N GLY A 167 9.93 -14.81 -19.34
CA GLY A 167 8.53 -15.04 -19.75
C GLY A 167 7.97 -16.38 -19.28
N GLY A 168 6.87 -16.81 -19.90
CA GLY A 168 6.21 -18.08 -19.60
C GLY A 168 7.13 -19.28 -19.83
N LEU A 169 7.54 -19.95 -18.75
CA LEU A 169 8.57 -20.99 -18.82
C LEU A 169 8.03 -22.34 -19.32
N VAL A 170 8.68 -22.87 -20.36
CA VAL A 170 8.39 -24.18 -20.95
C VAL A 170 9.53 -25.18 -20.75
N ASP A 171 9.19 -26.47 -20.71
CA ASP A 171 10.16 -27.57 -20.67
C ASP A 171 10.42 -28.07 -22.09
N LYS A 172 11.36 -27.42 -22.77
CA LYS A 172 11.89 -27.79 -24.09
C LYS A 172 13.41 -27.73 -24.09
N GLU A 173 14.04 -28.40 -25.06
CA GLU A 173 15.48 -28.30 -25.31
C GLU A 173 15.89 -26.84 -25.62
N GLY A 174 17.07 -26.44 -25.14
CA GLY A 174 17.63 -25.09 -25.37
C GLY A 174 18.66 -25.07 -26.49
N GLY A 175 19.00 -23.88 -26.98
CA GLY A 175 19.91 -23.66 -28.12
C GLY A 175 19.25 -23.88 -29.50
N ALA A 176 17.93 -24.10 -29.55
CA ALA A 176 17.17 -24.37 -30.77
C ALA A 176 16.31 -23.18 -31.26
N ARG A 177 16.34 -22.03 -30.57
CA ARG A 177 15.46 -20.88 -30.83
C ARG A 177 16.22 -19.55 -30.77
N GLU A 178 15.70 -18.57 -31.49
CA GLU A 178 16.12 -17.17 -31.34
C GLU A 178 15.54 -16.62 -30.02
N LEU A 179 16.42 -16.12 -29.17
CA LEU A 179 16.10 -15.45 -27.92
C LEU A 179 15.93 -13.96 -28.16
N LEU A 180 14.90 -13.38 -27.55
CA LEU A 180 14.56 -11.96 -27.69
C LEU A 180 14.67 -11.27 -26.33
N VAL A 181 15.27 -10.07 -26.34
CA VAL A 181 15.27 -9.14 -25.21
C VAL A 181 14.23 -8.05 -25.41
N GLY A 182 13.61 -7.58 -24.33
CA GLY A 182 12.65 -6.48 -24.33
C GLY A 182 12.64 -5.71 -23.02
N LYS A 183 11.78 -4.69 -22.92
CA LYS A 183 11.68 -3.81 -21.75
C LYS A 183 10.29 -3.85 -21.12
N ASP A 184 10.24 -3.77 -19.78
CA ASP A 184 9.06 -3.43 -18.98
C ASP A 184 7.75 -4.12 -19.43
N ASP A 185 7.86 -5.42 -19.65
CA ASP A 185 6.83 -6.40 -20.02
C ASP A 185 6.28 -6.30 -21.45
N GLU A 186 6.93 -5.55 -22.36
CA GLU A 186 6.64 -5.49 -23.80
C GLU A 186 6.41 -6.89 -24.42
N LEU A 187 7.28 -7.84 -24.08
CA LEU A 187 7.24 -9.20 -24.64
C LEU A 187 5.99 -9.99 -24.22
N LEU A 188 5.24 -9.62 -23.15
CA LEU A 188 3.99 -10.30 -22.79
C LEU A 188 2.86 -10.11 -23.82
N GLN A 189 2.88 -9.02 -24.58
CA GLN A 189 1.83 -8.72 -25.56
C GLN A 189 2.04 -9.45 -26.91
N THR A 190 3.11 -10.24 -27.03
CA THR A 190 3.49 -10.95 -28.25
C THR A 190 3.33 -12.47 -28.11
N ASP A 191 3.45 -13.20 -29.23
CA ASP A 191 3.51 -14.67 -29.20
C ASP A 191 4.89 -15.20 -28.78
N THR A 192 5.90 -14.34 -28.64
CA THR A 192 7.25 -14.69 -28.15
C THR A 192 7.38 -14.64 -26.64
N LYS A 193 6.27 -14.46 -25.92
CA LYS A 193 6.15 -14.34 -24.44
C LYS A 193 6.60 -15.57 -23.62
N THR A 194 7.08 -16.63 -24.26
CA THR A 194 7.52 -17.87 -23.61
C THR A 194 8.99 -18.15 -23.88
N VAL A 195 9.70 -18.74 -22.91
CA VAL A 195 11.12 -19.12 -23.04
C VAL A 195 11.39 -20.47 -22.36
N PRO A 196 12.20 -21.37 -22.97
CA PRO A 196 12.56 -22.64 -22.35
C PRO A 196 13.45 -22.49 -21.11
N ARG A 197 13.25 -23.34 -20.10
CA ARG A 197 14.11 -23.35 -18.90
C ARG A 197 15.60 -23.57 -19.20
N ALA A 198 15.90 -24.35 -20.24
CA ALA A 198 17.26 -24.58 -20.70
C ALA A 198 17.93 -23.33 -21.32
N ASP A 199 17.15 -22.48 -21.99
CA ASP A 199 17.63 -21.23 -22.59
C ASP A 199 17.83 -20.15 -21.51
N VAL A 200 16.91 -20.00 -20.55
CA VAL A 200 17.11 -19.10 -19.40
C VAL A 200 18.37 -19.50 -18.61
N ALA A 201 18.58 -20.82 -18.41
CA ALA A 201 19.77 -21.33 -17.74
C ALA A 201 21.06 -21.07 -18.52
N GLU A 202 21.00 -21.04 -19.86
CA GLU A 202 22.15 -20.66 -20.70
C GLU A 202 22.44 -19.15 -20.58
N VAL A 203 21.42 -18.28 -20.72
CA VAL A 203 21.57 -16.82 -20.57
C VAL A 203 22.15 -16.46 -19.21
N CYS A 204 21.75 -17.13 -18.13
CA CYS A 204 22.33 -16.94 -16.80
C CYS A 204 23.85 -17.17 -16.77
N ILE A 205 24.36 -18.17 -17.49
CA ILE A 205 25.79 -18.53 -17.48
C ILE A 205 26.58 -17.66 -18.47
N GLN A 206 25.97 -17.27 -19.59
CA GLN A 206 26.58 -16.32 -20.53
C GLN A 206 26.69 -14.93 -19.90
N ALA A 207 25.73 -14.52 -19.05
CA ALA A 207 25.84 -13.28 -18.28
C ALA A 207 27.08 -13.25 -17.36
N LEU A 208 27.48 -14.39 -16.78
CA LEU A 208 28.70 -14.50 -15.98
C LEU A 208 30.00 -14.40 -16.79
N LEU A 209 29.93 -14.47 -18.13
CA LEU A 209 31.08 -14.44 -19.03
C LEU A 209 31.31 -13.07 -19.68
N PHE A 210 30.24 -12.36 -20.05
CA PHE A 210 30.27 -11.10 -20.79
C PHE A 210 30.08 -9.86 -19.89
N GLU A 211 31.00 -8.90 -19.99
CA GLU A 211 30.88 -7.60 -19.32
C GLU A 211 29.64 -6.82 -19.81
N GLU A 212 29.26 -7.02 -21.08
CA GLU A 212 28.09 -6.41 -21.70
C GLU A 212 26.75 -6.80 -21.04
N ALA A 213 26.73 -7.79 -20.15
CA ALA A 213 25.55 -8.20 -19.39
C ALA A 213 25.36 -7.44 -18.05
N LYS A 214 26.38 -6.73 -17.56
CA LYS A 214 26.34 -6.07 -16.23
C LYS A 214 25.52 -4.79 -16.24
N ASN A 215 24.94 -4.49 -15.08
CA ASN A 215 24.10 -3.33 -14.76
C ASN A 215 22.89 -3.20 -15.71
N LYS A 216 22.22 -4.33 -15.95
CA LYS A 216 21.09 -4.45 -16.89
C LYS A 216 19.94 -5.24 -16.30
N ALA A 217 18.73 -4.77 -16.58
CA ALA A 217 17.48 -5.49 -16.38
C ALA A 217 16.75 -5.57 -17.72
N PHE A 218 16.31 -6.77 -18.11
CA PHE A 218 15.62 -6.99 -19.38
C PHE A 218 14.66 -8.18 -19.31
N ASP A 219 13.65 -8.13 -20.18
CA ASP A 219 12.71 -9.22 -20.39
C ASP A 219 13.29 -10.25 -21.36
N LEU A 220 12.99 -11.53 -21.14
CA LEU A 220 13.54 -12.63 -21.93
C LEU A 220 12.41 -13.54 -22.46
N GLY A 221 12.23 -13.48 -23.78
CA GLY A 221 11.34 -14.34 -24.56
C GLY A 221 12.10 -15.18 -25.60
N SER A 222 11.36 -15.98 -26.37
CA SER A 222 11.91 -16.72 -27.51
C SER A 222 10.90 -16.83 -28.64
N LYS A 223 11.40 -16.86 -29.88
CA LYS A 223 10.57 -17.21 -31.05
C LYS A 223 10.24 -18.70 -31.07
N PRO A 224 9.18 -19.11 -31.79
CA PRO A 224 8.94 -20.52 -32.08
C PRO A 224 10.15 -21.19 -32.74
N GLU A 225 10.18 -22.51 -32.64
CA GLU A 225 11.27 -23.33 -33.16
C GLU A 225 11.19 -23.39 -34.69
N GLY A 226 12.32 -23.23 -35.37
CA GLY A 226 12.41 -23.24 -36.83
C GLY A 226 11.96 -21.96 -37.55
N THR A 227 11.46 -20.92 -36.86
CA THR A 227 11.11 -19.64 -37.53
C THR A 227 12.34 -18.78 -37.84
N SER A 228 13.48 -19.05 -37.22
CA SER A 228 14.73 -18.29 -37.38
C SER A 228 15.94 -19.03 -36.79
N SER A 229 17.15 -18.51 -37.05
CA SER A 229 18.41 -19.07 -36.56
C SER A 229 18.55 -18.95 -35.03
N PRO A 230 19.00 -20.00 -34.31
CA PRO A 230 19.18 -19.93 -32.86
C PRO A 230 20.21 -18.90 -32.40
N THR A 231 19.97 -18.28 -31.24
CA THR A 231 20.88 -17.26 -30.68
C THR A 231 22.16 -17.90 -30.15
N ASN A 232 23.25 -17.71 -30.89
CA ASN A 232 24.60 -18.14 -30.50
C ASN A 232 25.50 -16.95 -30.10
N ASP A 233 25.23 -15.74 -30.60
CA ASP A 233 25.93 -14.52 -30.19
C ASP A 233 25.22 -13.85 -28.99
N PHE A 234 25.59 -14.30 -27.79
CA PHE A 234 25.12 -13.69 -26.54
C PHE A 234 25.70 -12.29 -26.31
N LYS A 235 26.83 -11.93 -26.95
CA LYS A 235 27.40 -10.59 -26.84
C LYS A 235 26.50 -9.58 -27.54
N ALA A 236 26.07 -9.88 -28.76
CA ALA A 236 25.09 -9.10 -29.50
C ALA A 236 23.72 -9.09 -28.79
N LEU A 237 23.30 -10.20 -28.18
CA LEU A 237 22.07 -10.25 -27.38
C LEU A 237 22.10 -9.26 -26.20
N PHE A 238 23.17 -9.26 -25.39
CA PHE A 238 23.29 -8.32 -24.27
C PHE A 238 23.50 -6.87 -24.75
N SER A 239 24.18 -6.66 -25.88
CA SER A 239 24.42 -5.32 -26.44
C SER A 239 23.14 -4.61 -26.91
N GLN A 240 22.08 -5.35 -27.26
CA GLN A 240 20.76 -4.77 -27.61
C GLN A 240 20.07 -4.11 -26.40
N VAL A 241 20.40 -4.51 -25.17
CA VAL A 241 19.81 -3.95 -23.95
C VAL A 241 20.53 -2.64 -23.60
N THR A 242 19.85 -1.50 -23.78
CA THR A 242 20.28 -0.20 -23.25
C THR A 242 20.20 -0.20 -21.73
N ALA A 243 21.23 0.30 -21.04
CA ALA A 243 21.20 0.44 -19.58
C ALA A 243 20.10 1.43 -19.16
N LEU A 244 19.15 0.95 -18.36
CA LEU A 244 17.99 1.70 -17.91
C LEU A 244 17.71 1.37 -16.44
N SER A 245 17.37 2.41 -15.68
CA SER A 245 16.83 2.28 -14.32
C SER A 245 15.54 1.47 -14.33
N ILE A 246 15.29 0.68 -13.26
CA ILE A 246 13.99 0.04 -13.05
C ILE A 246 12.92 1.12 -12.97
N THR A 247 11.89 1.02 -13.80
CA THR A 247 10.68 1.86 -13.71
C THR A 247 9.98 1.55 -12.38
N PRO A 248 9.86 2.51 -11.43
CA PRO A 248 9.35 2.22 -10.10
C PRO A 248 7.89 1.76 -10.13
N ALA A 249 7.59 0.64 -9.47
CA ALA A 249 6.20 0.23 -9.27
C ALA A 249 5.52 1.23 -8.34
N SER A 250 4.39 1.80 -8.77
CA SER A 250 3.61 2.82 -8.03
C SER A 250 2.77 2.19 -6.91
N LEU A 251 3.41 1.41 -6.04
CA LEU A 251 2.77 0.54 -5.04
C LEU A 251 3.33 0.79 -3.65
N ALA A 252 2.43 0.98 -2.68
CA ALA A 252 2.77 0.80 -1.27
C ALA A 252 3.04 -0.69 -1.01
N PHE A 253 4.20 -1.01 -0.46
CA PHE A 253 4.54 -2.39 -0.08
C PHE A 253 3.90 -2.75 1.27
N PRO A 254 3.34 -3.97 1.43
CA PRO A 254 2.89 -4.45 2.74
C PRO A 254 4.02 -4.48 3.80
N SER A 255 3.60 -4.46 5.06
CA SER A 255 4.46 -4.62 6.24
C SER A 255 4.81 -6.11 6.48
N PRO A 256 6.07 -6.43 6.83
CA PRO A 256 6.50 -7.81 7.00
C PRO A 256 5.93 -8.48 8.25
N HIS A 257 5.52 -9.74 8.09
CA HIS A 257 5.26 -10.66 9.20
C HIS A 257 6.54 -11.38 9.65
N GLU A 258 6.75 -11.49 10.97
CA GLU A 258 7.86 -12.27 11.54
C GLU A 258 7.74 -13.76 11.20
N PRO A 259 8.82 -14.43 10.74
CA PRO A 259 8.78 -15.84 10.39
C PRO A 259 9.52 -16.73 11.40
N GLU A 260 8.83 -17.73 11.94
CA GLU A 260 9.52 -18.95 12.40
C GLU A 260 10.03 -19.80 11.21
N ARG A 261 10.78 -20.84 11.55
CA ARG A 261 11.71 -21.54 10.64
C ARG A 261 10.99 -22.36 9.57
N THR A 262 11.69 -22.61 8.45
CA THR A 262 11.40 -23.54 7.31
C THR A 262 11.47 -22.92 5.89
N ILE A 263 12.70 -22.67 5.36
CA ILE A 263 13.45 -23.49 4.34
C ILE A 263 13.56 -23.03 2.81
N CYS A 264 14.76 -22.88 2.17
CA CYS A 264 14.97 -22.54 0.70
C CYS A 264 16.36 -22.88 0.00
N LEU A 265 16.67 -22.51 -1.30
CA LEU A 265 17.85 -22.93 -2.18
C LEU A 265 18.51 -21.77 -2.97
N SER A 266 19.84 -21.73 -3.15
CA SER A 266 20.54 -20.84 -4.14
C SER A 266 21.77 -21.50 -4.80
N PHE A 267 22.48 -20.81 -5.69
CA PHE A 267 23.70 -21.31 -6.37
C PHE A 267 24.77 -20.21 -6.53
N PHE A 268 26.04 -20.58 -6.46
CA PHE A 268 27.18 -19.65 -6.47
C PHE A 268 28.34 -20.14 -7.33
N VAL A 269 29.24 -19.22 -7.70
CA VAL A 269 30.28 -19.46 -8.72
C VAL A 269 31.60 -18.75 -8.37
N PHE A 270 32.72 -19.47 -8.49
CA PHE A 270 34.08 -18.94 -8.56
C PHE A 270 34.61 -19.00 -10.00
N ARG A 271 35.52 -18.10 -10.38
CA ARG A 271 36.05 -17.98 -11.75
C ARG A 271 37.57 -17.71 -11.80
N TYR A 272 38.40 -18.74 -11.59
CA TYR A 272 39.64 -18.90 -12.38
C TYR A 272 40.30 -20.28 -12.22
N ARG A 273 40.99 -20.75 -13.26
CA ARG A 273 42.00 -21.82 -13.20
C ARG A 273 43.15 -21.55 -14.17
N THR A 274 44.18 -20.83 -13.72
CA THR A 274 45.33 -20.44 -14.56
C THR A 274 46.32 -21.60 -14.69
N THR A 275 46.42 -22.21 -15.85
CA THR A 275 47.39 -23.30 -16.09
C THR A 275 48.76 -22.76 -16.46
N VAL A 276 49.71 -22.83 -15.52
CA VAL A 276 51.16 -22.77 -15.79
C VAL A 276 51.82 -23.90 -15.01
N ALA A 277 52.64 -24.71 -15.68
CA ALA A 277 53.30 -25.87 -15.07
C ALA A 277 54.78 -25.57 -14.75
N SER A 278 55.24 -26.01 -13.57
CA SER A 278 56.66 -26.27 -13.28
C SER A 278 57.08 -27.60 -13.94
N SER A 279 58.32 -27.89 -14.35
CA SER A 279 59.67 -27.50 -13.90
C SER A 279 60.69 -28.08 -14.94
N PRO A 280 62.04 -28.15 -14.75
CA PRO A 280 62.95 -27.51 -13.79
C PRO A 280 64.26 -26.92 -14.40
N ALA A 281 65.14 -26.40 -13.51
CA ALA A 281 66.62 -26.43 -13.56
C ALA A 281 67.47 -25.33 -14.28
N ALA A 282 68.74 -25.27 -13.82
CA ALA A 282 69.97 -24.68 -14.40
C ALA A 282 70.22 -23.14 -14.39
N THR A 283 70.96 -22.70 -13.36
CA THR A 283 72.25 -21.97 -13.42
C THR A 283 72.50 -20.88 -14.49
N THR A 284 72.79 -19.63 -14.07
CA THR A 284 74.11 -18.93 -14.24
C THR A 284 74.12 -17.49 -13.67
N MET A 285 75.31 -17.05 -13.27
CA MET A 285 75.77 -15.79 -12.67
C MET A 285 75.52 -14.44 -13.40
N MET A 286 75.70 -13.34 -12.63
CA MET A 286 76.14 -11.97 -13.01
C MET A 286 75.15 -11.02 -13.76
N SER A 287 75.21 -9.68 -13.61
CA SER A 287 75.78 -8.83 -12.52
C SER A 287 75.40 -7.32 -12.61
N VAL A 288 75.55 -6.62 -11.46
CA VAL A 288 76.04 -5.21 -11.32
C VAL A 288 75.16 -3.99 -11.67
N ARG A 289 74.87 -3.19 -10.61
CA ARG A 289 74.64 -1.71 -10.49
C ARG A 289 73.43 -1.08 -11.24
N ALA A 290 72.59 -0.20 -10.65
CA ALA A 290 72.77 1.00 -9.79
C ALA A 290 73.18 2.28 -10.58
N ILE A 291 72.78 3.52 -10.24
CA ILE A 291 72.15 4.07 -9.01
C ILE A 291 71.37 5.40 -9.30
N ASN A 292 70.61 5.89 -8.31
CA ASN A 292 70.00 7.23 -8.08
C ASN A 292 70.08 8.38 -9.12
N GLY A 293 69.00 9.18 -9.21
CA GLY A 293 68.99 10.57 -9.71
C GLY A 293 67.67 11.29 -9.42
N CYS A 294 67.68 12.58 -9.02
CA CYS A 294 66.46 13.28 -8.56
C CYS A 294 66.53 14.84 -8.63
N PHE A 295 65.37 15.49 -8.55
CA PHE A 295 65.07 16.94 -8.37
C PHE A 295 65.20 18.00 -9.52
N ILE A 296 64.02 18.42 -10.04
CA ILE A 296 63.47 19.79 -10.34
C ILE A 296 64.34 20.95 -10.90
N ILE A 297 63.85 21.73 -11.91
CA ILE A 297 63.56 23.21 -11.90
C ILE A 297 63.38 23.89 -13.30
N ARG A 298 62.22 24.56 -13.52
CA ARG A 298 61.90 25.76 -14.39
C ARG A 298 62.15 25.73 -15.93
N THR A 299 61.66 26.64 -16.80
CA THR A 299 60.38 27.42 -17.03
C THR A 299 60.41 28.05 -18.46
N ALA A 300 59.32 28.71 -18.91
CA ALA A 300 59.23 29.73 -19.99
C ALA A 300 59.21 29.25 -21.47
N THR A 301 58.82 30.05 -22.48
CA THR A 301 57.49 30.67 -22.84
C THR A 301 57.59 31.37 -24.22
N THR A 302 56.45 31.79 -24.83
CA THR A 302 56.28 32.65 -26.05
C THR A 302 56.55 32.00 -27.43
N GLY A 303 55.89 32.40 -28.54
CA GLY A 303 54.71 33.28 -28.67
C GLY A 303 54.30 33.69 -30.12
N CYS A 304 53.08 34.25 -30.25
CA CYS A 304 52.52 35.06 -31.36
C CYS A 304 52.12 34.44 -32.73
N ALA A 305 51.20 35.14 -33.42
CA ALA A 305 50.52 34.84 -34.71
C ALA A 305 50.55 36.13 -35.61
N PRO A 306 49.67 36.45 -36.62
CA PRO A 306 48.43 35.84 -37.16
C PRO A 306 48.61 35.50 -38.69
N PRO A 307 47.84 35.88 -39.77
CA PRO A 307 46.48 36.46 -39.94
C PRO A 307 45.60 36.01 -41.16
N VAL A 308 44.35 36.53 -41.19
CA VAL A 308 43.31 36.68 -42.27
C VAL A 308 42.79 35.51 -43.17
N SER A 309 41.47 35.25 -43.05
CA SER A 309 40.42 34.99 -44.07
C SER A 309 40.58 33.97 -45.22
N LEU A 310 39.52 33.15 -45.43
CA LEU A 310 38.51 33.43 -46.48
C LEU A 310 37.21 32.59 -46.39
N PHE A 311 36.12 33.14 -46.94
CA PHE A 311 34.80 32.50 -47.12
C PHE A 311 34.76 31.51 -48.30
N ARG A 312 33.83 30.53 -48.27
CA ARG A 312 32.83 30.37 -49.36
C ARG A 312 31.64 29.43 -49.07
N HIS A 313 30.45 29.88 -49.46
CA HIS A 313 29.25 29.04 -49.65
C HIS A 313 29.19 28.41 -51.04
N ARG A 314 28.48 27.28 -51.17
CA ARG A 314 27.33 27.02 -52.09
C ARG A 314 26.72 25.65 -51.71
N ILE A 315 25.41 25.40 -51.56
CA ILE A 315 24.15 25.95 -52.13
C ILE A 315 23.91 25.50 -53.59
N GLN A 316 22.66 25.06 -53.86
CA GLN A 316 21.98 24.72 -55.14
C GLN A 316 21.87 23.20 -55.45
N ARG A 317 20.74 22.67 -55.98
CA ARG A 317 19.39 23.23 -56.30
C ARG A 317 18.33 22.10 -56.35
N LEU A 318 17.16 22.26 -55.71
CA LEU A 318 15.83 22.61 -56.25
C LEU A 318 15.14 21.64 -57.26
N ARG A 319 13.91 21.19 -56.89
CA ARG A 319 12.66 21.10 -57.70
C ARG A 319 12.59 20.08 -58.86
N SER A 320 11.42 19.57 -59.27
CA SER A 320 10.05 19.55 -58.67
C SER A 320 9.12 18.55 -59.41
N SER A 321 7.91 18.33 -58.85
CA SER A 321 6.63 18.09 -59.57
C SER A 321 6.47 16.89 -60.52
N HIS A 322 5.50 16.04 -60.21
CA HIS A 322 4.43 15.70 -61.18
C HIS A 322 3.10 15.38 -60.45
N LEU A 323 2.04 15.09 -61.23
CA LEU A 323 0.62 15.12 -60.85
C LEU A 323 -0.14 14.04 -61.65
N ARG A 324 -1.37 13.68 -61.25
CA ARG A 324 -2.34 12.77 -61.94
C ARG A 324 -1.97 11.25 -61.89
N GLU A 325 -2.87 10.26 -61.96
CA GLU A 325 -4.35 10.24 -62.04
C GLU A 325 -5.03 8.87 -61.73
N PHE A 326 -6.39 8.85 -61.72
CA PHE A 326 -7.34 7.73 -62.00
C PHE A 326 -7.18 6.38 -61.23
N SER A 327 -8.05 6.02 -60.26
CA SER A 327 -9.45 5.49 -60.34
C SER A 327 -9.56 3.94 -60.21
N LYS A 328 -10.69 3.27 -59.88
CA LYS A 328 -12.14 3.55 -60.06
C LYS A 328 -13.04 3.01 -58.91
N SER A 329 -14.27 3.56 -58.85
CA SER A 329 -15.58 2.96 -58.49
C SER A 329 -15.77 2.15 -57.18
N GLY A 330 -16.86 2.33 -56.40
CA GLY A 330 -17.89 3.38 -56.38
C GLY A 330 -19.35 2.91 -56.28
N LEU A 331 -20.16 3.73 -55.58
CA LEU A 331 -21.64 3.78 -55.50
C LEU A 331 -22.34 2.63 -54.71
N GLY A 332 -23.42 2.90 -53.95
CA GLY A 332 -24.04 4.22 -53.74
C GLY A 332 -25.13 4.32 -52.66
N PHE A 333 -25.45 5.59 -52.35
CA PHE A 333 -26.64 6.11 -51.64
C PHE A 333 -27.91 5.97 -52.55
N PRO A 334 -29.18 6.24 -52.13
CA PRO A 334 -29.61 7.38 -51.29
C PRO A 334 -30.86 7.10 -50.37
N PRO A 335 -31.79 8.04 -50.02
CA PRO A 335 -31.94 8.39 -48.59
C PRO A 335 -33.40 8.66 -48.09
N LEU A 336 -33.53 9.34 -46.93
CA LEU A 336 -34.66 10.17 -46.47
C LEU A 336 -36.04 9.54 -46.21
N ARG A 337 -36.53 9.69 -44.96
CA ARG A 337 -37.78 10.45 -44.67
C ARG A 337 -37.93 10.84 -43.20
N GLN A 338 -38.71 11.89 -42.95
CA GLN A 338 -39.26 12.28 -41.64
C GLN A 338 -40.66 11.66 -41.49
N ASN A 339 -41.08 11.28 -40.27
CA ASN A 339 -42.24 11.90 -39.58
C ASN A 339 -42.70 11.19 -38.28
N THR A 340 -43.17 12.01 -37.32
CA THR A 340 -44.29 11.84 -36.36
C THR A 340 -44.55 10.54 -35.61
N GLY A 341 -44.75 10.68 -34.28
CA GLY A 341 -45.43 9.71 -33.40
C GLY A 341 -44.48 8.71 -32.71
N GLY A 342 -44.64 8.32 -31.45
CA GLY A 342 -45.67 8.68 -30.45
C GLY A 342 -46.52 7.46 -30.04
N GLY A 343 -46.37 6.99 -28.80
CA GLY A 343 -47.12 5.85 -28.26
C GLY A 343 -46.29 4.90 -27.38
N ASP A 344 -46.35 5.12 -26.07
CA ASP A 344 -46.43 4.15 -24.97
C ASP A 344 -45.65 2.82 -25.02
N ALA A 345 -44.65 2.69 -24.13
CA ALA A 345 -44.64 1.72 -23.00
C ALA A 345 -43.25 1.65 -22.31
N PRO A 346 -43.16 1.25 -21.03
CA PRO A 346 -44.03 1.62 -19.90
C PRO A 346 -43.21 2.29 -18.77
N SER A 347 -43.88 2.68 -17.69
CA SER A 347 -43.23 3.18 -16.46
C SER A 347 -42.35 2.13 -15.79
N CYS A 348 -41.17 2.53 -15.28
CA CYS A 348 -40.50 1.75 -14.24
C CYS A 348 -39.69 2.64 -13.27
N SER A 349 -40.36 3.16 -12.24
CA SER A 349 -39.71 3.67 -11.03
C SER A 349 -39.39 2.49 -10.10
N ALA A 350 -38.19 1.93 -10.22
CA ALA A 350 -37.62 0.96 -9.27
C ALA A 350 -36.23 1.47 -8.85
N CYS A 351 -36.04 1.93 -7.61
CA CYS A 351 -36.00 1.13 -6.38
C CYS A 351 -34.82 0.14 -6.38
N ILE A 352 -33.78 0.44 -5.58
CA ILE A 352 -32.48 -0.25 -5.55
C ILE A 352 -32.55 -1.66 -4.89
N HIS A 353 -33.74 -2.11 -4.47
CA HIS A 353 -33.92 -3.38 -3.75
C HIS A 353 -33.83 -4.66 -4.60
N SER A 354 -34.12 -4.64 -5.91
CA SER A 354 -34.32 -5.88 -6.68
C SER A 354 -33.05 -6.69 -6.96
N LEU A 355 -31.86 -6.16 -6.67
CA LEU A 355 -30.59 -6.89 -6.78
C LEU A 355 -30.27 -7.77 -5.56
N VAL A 356 -30.95 -7.58 -4.43
CA VAL A 356 -30.69 -8.35 -3.20
C VAL A 356 -31.48 -9.66 -3.17
N GLU A 357 -32.76 -9.65 -3.58
CA GLU A 357 -33.60 -10.86 -3.53
C GLU A 357 -33.20 -11.93 -4.56
N SER A 358 -32.76 -11.53 -5.76
CA SER A 358 -32.22 -12.47 -6.76
C SER A 358 -30.93 -13.16 -6.30
N VAL A 359 -30.17 -12.56 -5.38
CA VAL A 359 -28.96 -13.14 -4.80
C VAL A 359 -29.27 -14.00 -3.57
N SER A 360 -30.28 -13.63 -2.77
CA SER A 360 -30.75 -14.45 -1.65
C SER A 360 -31.34 -15.80 -2.10
N GLN A 361 -32.09 -15.85 -3.20
CA GLN A 361 -32.66 -17.13 -3.68
C GLN A 361 -31.60 -18.12 -4.22
N GLU A 362 -30.45 -17.65 -4.74
CA GLU A 362 -29.32 -18.55 -5.00
C GLU A 362 -28.61 -18.96 -3.70
N LEU A 363 -28.45 -18.05 -2.72
CA LEU A 363 -27.74 -18.33 -1.46
C LEU A 363 -28.41 -19.42 -0.60
N GLU A 364 -29.74 -19.47 -0.55
CA GLU A 364 -30.45 -20.56 0.14
C GLU A 364 -30.21 -21.93 -0.53
N SER A 365 -30.01 -21.97 -1.85
CA SER A 365 -29.68 -23.21 -2.57
C SER A 365 -28.26 -23.72 -2.26
N VAL A 366 -27.32 -22.82 -1.97
CA VAL A 366 -25.92 -23.14 -1.63
C VAL A 366 -25.78 -23.62 -0.18
N SER A 367 -26.65 -23.16 0.73
CA SER A 367 -26.62 -23.52 2.16
C SER A 367 -26.80 -25.04 2.43
N ARG A 368 -27.31 -25.82 1.46
CA ARG A 368 -27.52 -27.27 1.60
C ARG A 368 -26.36 -28.16 1.11
N ARG A 369 -25.18 -27.60 0.80
CA ARG A 369 -24.05 -28.38 0.19
C ARG A 369 -22.67 -28.16 0.84
N LYS A 370 -22.56 -28.07 2.18
CA LYS A 370 -21.21 -27.93 2.81
C LYS A 370 -20.96 -28.43 4.24
N ARG A 371 -21.50 -29.59 4.65
CA ARG A 371 -20.99 -30.34 5.83
C ARG A 371 -20.79 -31.85 5.58
N SER A 372 -19.71 -32.20 4.88
CA SER A 372 -18.94 -33.40 5.23
C SER A 372 -17.50 -33.25 4.74
N ARG A 373 -16.60 -32.85 5.64
CA ARG A 373 -15.19 -33.22 5.50
C ARG A 373 -15.10 -34.70 5.86
N ILE A 374 -14.67 -35.55 4.91
CA ILE A 374 -14.20 -36.90 5.23
C ILE A 374 -12.67 -36.81 5.26
N SER A 375 -12.09 -37.20 6.38
CA SER A 375 -10.64 -37.26 6.59
C SER A 375 -10.07 -38.47 5.85
N VAL A 376 -9.32 -38.22 4.77
CA VAL A 376 -8.54 -39.29 4.11
C VAL A 376 -7.30 -39.57 4.95
N ARG A 377 -7.37 -40.60 5.81
CA ARG A 377 -6.18 -41.20 6.42
C ARG A 377 -5.42 -42.00 5.36
N ALA A 378 -4.11 -41.74 5.24
CA ALA A 378 -3.24 -42.49 4.34
C ALA A 378 -2.77 -43.80 4.99
N SER A 379 -3.04 -44.93 4.35
CA SER A 379 -2.61 -46.25 4.81
C SER A 379 -1.10 -46.46 4.58
N VAL A 380 -0.29 -46.36 5.63
CA VAL A 380 1.14 -46.71 5.57
C VAL A 380 1.29 -48.23 5.65
N LYS A 381 1.80 -48.85 4.57
CA LYS A 381 2.13 -50.29 4.58
C LYS A 381 3.38 -50.55 5.44
N VAL A 382 3.17 -51.04 6.65
CA VAL A 382 4.19 -51.74 7.45
C VAL A 382 4.03 -53.24 7.24
N LYS A 383 5.12 -53.95 6.96
CA LYS A 383 5.11 -55.43 7.01
C LYS A 383 5.15 -55.86 8.48
N LEU A 384 4.16 -56.63 8.90
CA LEU A 384 4.21 -57.42 10.13
C LEU A 384 4.18 -58.91 9.78
N THR A 385 4.89 -59.71 10.57
CA THR A 385 5.07 -61.15 10.37
C THR A 385 3.90 -61.96 10.90
N SER A 386 3.78 -63.20 10.40
CA SER A 386 2.70 -64.12 10.73
C SER A 386 2.60 -64.44 12.23
N TYR A 387 1.41 -64.20 12.80
CA TYR A 387 0.80 -65.08 13.79
C TYR A 387 -0.42 -65.75 13.13
N GLY A 388 -0.72 -66.99 13.50
CA GLY A 388 -1.57 -67.89 12.72
C GLY A 388 -2.94 -68.19 13.32
N GLU A 389 -3.86 -68.51 12.40
CA GLU A 389 -5.09 -69.30 12.55
C GLU A 389 -6.27 -68.73 13.38
N VAL A 390 -7.47 -69.21 13.02
CA VAL A 390 -8.79 -69.00 13.66
C VAL A 390 -9.21 -67.52 13.75
N VAL A 391 -9.92 -66.95 12.77
CA VAL A 391 -11.32 -67.26 12.40
C VAL A 391 -11.59 -66.89 10.92
N GLU A 392 -12.06 -67.84 10.11
CA GLU A 392 -12.75 -67.57 8.84
C GLU A 392 -14.27 -67.58 9.07
N ASP A 393 -14.89 -66.43 9.37
CA ASP A 393 -16.33 -66.38 9.65
C ASP A 393 -17.23 -65.93 8.49
N LYS A 394 -18.42 -66.51 8.44
CA LYS A 394 -19.27 -66.60 7.24
C LYS A 394 -20.11 -65.34 6.94
N LEU A 395 -19.80 -64.22 7.57
CA LEU A 395 -20.67 -63.03 7.63
C LEU A 395 -20.37 -61.92 6.60
N VAL A 396 -19.29 -62.04 5.81
CA VAL A 396 -18.94 -61.00 4.81
C VAL A 396 -19.94 -60.92 3.64
N ASN A 397 -20.72 -61.98 3.42
CA ASN A 397 -21.77 -62.07 2.40
C ASN A 397 -23.17 -62.29 3.03
N GLN A 398 -23.48 -61.65 4.15
CA GLN A 398 -24.87 -61.64 4.63
C GLN A 398 -25.72 -60.80 3.66
N GLU A 399 -26.61 -61.45 2.91
CA GLU A 399 -27.60 -60.73 2.12
C GLU A 399 -28.51 -59.93 3.07
N LEU A 400 -28.93 -58.72 2.65
CA LEU A 400 -29.88 -57.95 3.44
C LEU A 400 -31.22 -58.68 3.45
N GLU A 401 -31.77 -58.89 4.64
CA GLU A 401 -33.08 -59.49 4.87
C GLU A 401 -34.05 -58.43 5.42
N ALA A 402 -35.35 -58.75 5.49
CA ALA A 402 -36.33 -57.89 6.13
C ALA A 402 -36.27 -58.05 7.67
N GLY A 403 -36.48 -56.95 8.40
CA GLY A 403 -36.48 -56.94 9.87
C GLY A 403 -35.10 -56.84 10.53
N LEU A 404 -34.06 -56.44 9.79
CA LEU A 404 -32.74 -56.11 10.35
C LEU A 404 -32.73 -54.67 10.88
N LEU A 405 -32.17 -54.46 12.07
CA LEU A 405 -31.93 -53.14 12.64
C LEU A 405 -30.57 -52.59 12.15
N LEU A 406 -30.55 -51.41 11.57
CA LEU A 406 -29.33 -50.80 11.02
C LEU A 406 -29.27 -49.29 11.22
N GLU A 407 -28.04 -48.77 11.23
CA GLU A 407 -27.76 -47.34 11.17
C GLU A 407 -27.40 -46.95 9.73
N PHE A 408 -27.93 -45.83 9.24
CA PHE A 408 -27.61 -45.33 7.90
C PHE A 408 -27.45 -43.81 7.85
N LYS A 409 -26.65 -43.36 6.87
CA LYS A 409 -26.44 -41.95 6.57
C LYS A 409 -27.44 -41.46 5.52
N LYS A 410 -28.44 -40.70 5.97
CA LYS A 410 -29.48 -40.08 5.12
C LYS A 410 -28.92 -38.88 4.37
N ASP A 411 -28.23 -38.01 5.10
CA ASP A 411 -27.54 -36.80 4.60
C ASP A 411 -26.10 -36.76 5.13
N PRO A 412 -25.17 -36.00 4.50
CA PRO A 412 -23.79 -35.89 4.97
C PRO A 412 -23.64 -35.40 6.43
N GLU A 413 -24.67 -34.76 6.99
CA GLU A 413 -24.79 -34.38 8.41
C GLU A 413 -25.61 -35.36 9.28
N ARG A 414 -26.56 -36.10 8.68
CA ARG A 414 -27.64 -36.78 9.43
C ARG A 414 -27.56 -38.29 9.28
N VAL A 415 -27.22 -38.94 10.38
CA VAL A 415 -27.22 -40.38 10.60
C VAL A 415 -28.50 -40.75 11.36
N LEU A 416 -29.13 -41.87 11.03
CA LEU A 416 -30.39 -42.33 11.62
C LEU A 416 -30.41 -43.86 11.79
N LEU A 417 -31.14 -44.33 12.79
CA LEU A 417 -31.46 -45.75 13.00
C LEU A 417 -32.75 -46.12 12.24
N ALA A 418 -32.78 -47.32 11.65
CA ALA A 418 -33.89 -47.78 10.82
C ALA A 418 -33.99 -49.31 10.75
N VAL A 419 -35.18 -49.82 10.39
CA VAL A 419 -35.46 -51.25 10.17
C VAL A 419 -35.65 -51.54 8.68
N THR A 420 -35.02 -52.59 8.14
CA THR A 420 -35.27 -53.05 6.77
C THR A 420 -36.68 -53.63 6.59
N HIS A 421 -37.36 -53.25 5.51
CA HIS A 421 -38.73 -53.69 5.24
C HIS A 421 -38.84 -54.58 4.00
N ARG A 422 -38.31 -54.13 2.86
CA ARG A 422 -38.36 -54.88 1.59
C ARG A 422 -37.29 -54.40 0.60
N PRO A 423 -36.84 -55.23 -0.34
CA PRO A 423 -35.94 -54.78 -1.40
C PRO A 423 -36.60 -53.74 -2.31
N ASP A 424 -35.79 -52.81 -2.82
CA ASP A 424 -36.17 -51.78 -3.78
C ASP A 424 -35.30 -51.90 -5.06
N GLY A 425 -35.89 -52.51 -6.10
CA GLY A 425 -35.17 -52.88 -7.31
C GLY A 425 -34.08 -53.93 -7.06
N LYS A 426 -32.96 -53.84 -7.80
CA LYS A 426 -31.90 -54.87 -7.81
C LYS A 426 -30.83 -54.74 -6.73
N LYS A 427 -30.75 -53.62 -6.01
CA LYS A 427 -29.66 -53.31 -5.07
C LYS A 427 -30.00 -52.41 -3.88
N ASN A 428 -31.15 -51.72 -3.88
CA ASN A 428 -31.53 -50.83 -2.78
C ASN A 428 -32.51 -51.55 -1.84
N TRP A 429 -32.77 -50.95 -0.67
CA TRP A 429 -33.73 -51.45 0.31
C TRP A 429 -34.61 -50.33 0.84
N MET A 430 -35.91 -50.59 0.98
CA MET A 430 -36.80 -49.76 1.79
C MET A 430 -36.54 -50.04 3.26
N VAL A 431 -36.34 -48.97 4.03
CA VAL A 431 -36.26 -49.00 5.50
C VAL A 431 -37.30 -48.06 6.10
N PHE A 432 -37.77 -48.35 7.32
CA PHE A 432 -38.49 -47.38 8.15
C PHE A 432 -37.52 -46.75 9.14
N ASP A 433 -37.31 -45.43 9.06
CA ASP A 433 -36.46 -44.72 10.03
C ASP A 433 -37.19 -44.45 11.36
N GLN A 434 -36.42 -44.08 12.39
CA GLN A 434 -36.87 -43.74 13.74
C GLN A 434 -37.99 -42.68 13.87
N ASN A 435 -38.36 -42.00 12.79
CA ASN A 435 -39.48 -41.05 12.75
C ASN A 435 -40.72 -41.65 12.06
N GLY A 436 -40.73 -42.96 11.79
CA GLY A 436 -41.74 -43.68 11.01
C GLY A 436 -41.64 -43.48 9.48
N VAL A 437 -40.61 -42.78 8.99
CA VAL A 437 -40.54 -42.38 7.57
C VAL A 437 -39.90 -43.48 6.72
N SER A 438 -40.68 -44.05 5.80
CA SER A 438 -40.18 -45.03 4.83
C SER A 438 -39.24 -44.38 3.82
N SER A 439 -38.02 -44.90 3.68
CA SER A 439 -36.94 -44.34 2.84
C SER A 439 -36.25 -45.46 2.05
N SER A 440 -35.92 -45.23 0.77
CA SER A 440 -35.06 -46.14 0.00
C SER A 440 -33.59 -45.80 0.24
N ILE A 441 -32.78 -46.79 0.62
CA ILE A 441 -31.34 -46.64 0.90
C ILE A 441 -30.49 -47.57 0.02
N LYS A 442 -29.28 -47.11 -0.28
CA LYS A 442 -28.25 -47.92 -0.95
C LYS A 442 -27.36 -48.61 0.10
N PRO A 443 -26.81 -49.81 -0.17
CA PRO A 443 -25.92 -50.50 0.77
C PRO A 443 -24.70 -49.67 1.21
N GLN A 444 -24.22 -48.73 0.37
CA GLN A 444 -23.11 -47.82 0.73
C GLN A 444 -23.51 -46.68 1.69
N GLN A 445 -24.78 -46.58 2.09
CA GLN A 445 -25.25 -45.61 3.09
C GLN A 445 -25.34 -46.22 4.49
N ILE A 446 -25.31 -47.55 4.62
CA ILE A 446 -25.34 -48.24 5.91
C ILE A 446 -24.00 -48.00 6.62
N THR A 447 -24.06 -47.47 7.84
CA THR A 447 -22.89 -47.19 8.68
C THR A 447 -22.62 -48.29 9.70
N TYR A 448 -23.67 -48.95 10.18
CA TYR A 448 -23.61 -50.11 11.07
C TYR A 448 -24.85 -50.99 10.91
N ILE A 449 -24.74 -52.29 11.23
CA ILE A 449 -25.89 -53.20 11.36
C ILE A 449 -25.82 -53.78 12.77
N VAL A 450 -26.90 -53.67 13.52
CA VAL A 450 -26.94 -54.12 14.91
C VAL A 450 -27.02 -55.65 14.95
N PRO A 451 -26.10 -56.36 15.63
CA PRO A 451 -26.07 -57.82 15.65
C PRO A 451 -27.26 -58.42 16.39
N GLY A 452 -27.56 -59.69 16.11
CA GLY A 452 -28.55 -60.49 16.85
C GLY A 452 -30.04 -60.18 16.59
N LEU A 453 -30.38 -58.99 16.08
CA LEU A 453 -31.76 -58.56 15.88
C LEU A 453 -32.29 -58.88 14.48
N TYR A 454 -33.05 -59.98 14.41
CA TYR A 454 -33.80 -60.43 13.24
C TYR A 454 -35.30 -60.28 13.49
N ASN A 455 -36.05 -59.78 12.51
CA ASN A 455 -37.47 -59.40 12.65
C ASN A 455 -37.76 -58.31 13.71
N PHE A 456 -36.83 -57.37 13.90
CA PHE A 456 -37.05 -56.21 14.78
C PHE A 456 -38.24 -55.36 14.29
N ASN A 457 -39.07 -54.89 15.22
CA ASN A 457 -40.27 -54.14 14.88
C ASN A 457 -40.02 -52.63 14.88
N HIS A 458 -40.36 -51.96 13.78
CA HIS A 458 -40.18 -50.52 13.59
C HIS A 458 -40.84 -49.63 14.66
N THR A 459 -41.89 -50.08 15.37
CA THR A 459 -42.51 -49.29 16.45
C THR A 459 -41.66 -49.24 17.72
N GLU A 460 -40.72 -50.19 17.89
CA GLU A 460 -39.83 -50.28 19.06
C GLU A 460 -38.53 -49.46 18.89
N LEU A 461 -38.31 -48.85 17.71
CA LEU A 461 -37.15 -47.98 17.43
C LEU A 461 -36.98 -46.83 18.43
N THR A 462 -38.08 -46.28 18.96
CA THR A 462 -38.02 -45.13 19.89
C THR A 462 -37.63 -45.57 21.30
N ASP A 463 -38.12 -46.72 21.77
CA ASP A 463 -37.71 -47.33 23.05
C ASP A 463 -36.22 -47.70 23.03
N PHE A 464 -35.78 -48.37 21.95
CA PHE A 464 -34.38 -48.74 21.75
C PHE A 464 -33.46 -47.52 21.75
N LEU A 465 -33.85 -46.42 21.09
CA LEU A 465 -33.06 -45.19 21.07
C LEU A 465 -33.04 -44.44 22.40
N GLN A 466 -34.12 -44.49 23.20
CA GLN A 466 -34.11 -43.91 24.55
C GLN A 466 -33.19 -44.71 25.47
N ARG A 467 -33.36 -46.03 25.50
CA ARG A 467 -32.51 -46.94 26.29
C ARG A 467 -31.04 -46.90 25.89
N ALA A 468 -30.75 -46.62 24.61
CA ALA A 468 -29.39 -46.37 24.16
C ALA A 468 -28.85 -45.06 24.74
N GLN A 469 -29.61 -43.96 24.69
CA GLN A 469 -29.22 -42.68 25.29
C GLN A 469 -29.00 -42.76 26.80
N ASP A 470 -29.86 -43.50 27.51
CA ASP A 470 -29.76 -43.70 28.96
C ASP A 470 -28.54 -44.55 29.37
N ASN A 471 -27.95 -45.31 28.43
CA ASN A 471 -26.79 -46.18 28.64
C ASN A 471 -25.49 -45.64 27.99
N LEU A 472 -25.47 -44.38 27.53
CA LEU A 472 -24.28 -43.74 26.94
C LEU A 472 -23.49 -42.92 27.98
N ASP A 473 -22.34 -43.43 28.41
CA ASP A 473 -21.32 -42.66 29.12
C ASP A 473 -20.00 -42.58 28.31
N THR A 474 -19.53 -41.35 28.10
CA THR A 474 -18.27 -41.06 27.41
C THR A 474 -17.02 -41.42 28.22
N GLN A 475 -17.09 -41.50 29.55
CA GLN A 475 -15.93 -41.83 30.39
C GLN A 475 -15.48 -43.30 30.18
N LEU A 476 -16.41 -44.17 29.81
CA LEU A 476 -16.17 -45.59 29.53
C LEU A 476 -15.15 -45.83 28.40
N LEU A 477 -15.02 -44.88 27.46
CA LEU A 477 -14.01 -44.94 26.39
C LEU A 477 -12.57 -44.82 26.93
N GLU A 478 -12.34 -44.05 28.00
CA GLU A 478 -11.00 -43.89 28.58
C GLU A 478 -10.54 -45.18 29.27
N PHE A 479 -11.43 -45.82 30.03
CA PHE A 479 -11.16 -47.11 30.67
C PHE A 479 -10.87 -48.21 29.65
N ALA A 480 -11.73 -48.38 28.65
CA ALA A 480 -11.53 -49.39 27.61
C ALA A 480 -10.32 -49.10 26.71
N TRP A 481 -9.97 -47.82 26.50
CA TRP A 481 -8.75 -47.43 25.80
C TRP A 481 -7.50 -47.87 26.54
N MET A 482 -7.43 -47.66 27.87
CA MET A 482 -6.29 -48.10 28.68
C MET A 482 -6.11 -49.63 28.58
N GLU A 483 -7.18 -50.41 28.76
CA GLU A 483 -7.11 -51.88 28.73
C GLU A 483 -6.71 -52.42 27.34
N LEU A 484 -7.26 -51.85 26.26
CA LEU A 484 -6.94 -52.27 24.90
C LEU A 484 -5.55 -51.82 24.45
N LEU A 485 -5.02 -50.73 25.01
CA LEU A 485 -3.67 -50.24 24.75
C LEU A 485 -2.60 -51.17 25.33
N GLU A 486 -2.76 -51.64 26.58
CA GLU A 486 -1.85 -52.65 27.18
C GLU A 486 -1.79 -53.93 26.35
N LYS A 487 -2.95 -54.36 25.84
CA LYS A 487 -3.10 -55.57 25.02
C LYS A 487 -2.74 -55.34 23.55
N ASN A 488 -2.54 -54.09 23.12
CA ASN A 488 -2.37 -53.63 21.74
C ASN A 488 -3.36 -54.30 20.75
N LYS A 489 -4.60 -54.51 21.19
CA LYS A 489 -5.61 -55.27 20.45
C LYS A 489 -6.51 -54.34 19.63
N PRO A 490 -6.72 -54.57 18.31
CA PRO A 490 -7.82 -53.94 17.60
C PRO A 490 -9.17 -54.49 18.10
N VAL A 491 -10.23 -53.69 17.97
CA VAL A 491 -11.54 -53.97 18.56
C VAL A 491 -12.66 -53.63 17.56
N THR A 492 -13.69 -54.46 17.53
CA THR A 492 -14.99 -54.17 16.89
C THR A 492 -15.96 -53.55 17.90
N PRO A 493 -17.06 -52.89 17.48
CA PRO A 493 -18.06 -52.37 18.41
C PRO A 493 -18.62 -53.43 19.38
N GLU A 494 -18.79 -54.66 18.91
CA GLU A 494 -19.31 -55.78 19.69
C GLU A 494 -18.30 -56.24 20.76
N GLU A 495 -17.01 -56.33 20.41
CA GLU A 495 -15.95 -56.63 21.37
C GLU A 495 -15.71 -55.48 22.37
N LEU A 496 -15.96 -54.23 21.97
CA LEU A 496 -15.88 -53.09 22.89
C LEU A 496 -17.07 -53.07 23.84
N ALA A 497 -18.27 -53.48 23.40
CA ALA A 497 -19.43 -53.61 24.26
C ALA A 497 -19.23 -54.68 25.34
N GLU A 498 -18.65 -55.83 24.98
CA GLU A 498 -18.25 -56.86 25.95
C GLU A 498 -17.26 -56.32 27.01
N ILE A 499 -16.33 -55.45 26.63
CA ILE A 499 -15.35 -54.82 27.54
C ILE A 499 -16.00 -53.73 28.43
N ILE A 500 -16.85 -52.88 27.86
CA ILE A 500 -17.43 -51.72 28.54
C ILE A 500 -18.64 -52.08 29.41
N TYR A 501 -19.57 -52.86 28.86
CA TYR A 501 -20.86 -53.17 29.49
C TYR A 501 -20.94 -54.59 30.06
N GLY A 502 -19.94 -55.45 29.81
CA GLY A 502 -19.96 -56.86 30.20
C GLY A 502 -20.94 -57.71 29.39
N SER A 503 -21.43 -57.20 28.26
CA SER A 503 -22.23 -57.94 27.28
C SER A 503 -22.07 -57.37 25.87
N SER A 504 -22.00 -58.26 24.89
CA SER A 504 -22.07 -57.99 23.45
C SER A 504 -23.52 -58.03 22.91
N ASP A 505 -24.51 -57.83 23.78
CA ASP A 505 -25.93 -57.69 23.44
C ASP A 505 -26.19 -56.56 22.41
N PRO A 506 -27.35 -56.56 21.72
CA PRO A 506 -27.61 -55.64 20.61
C PRO A 506 -27.65 -54.16 20.99
N LEU A 507 -28.10 -53.82 22.20
CA LEU A 507 -28.19 -52.43 22.66
C LEU A 507 -26.80 -51.88 23.00
N GLU A 508 -26.04 -52.65 23.76
CA GLU A 508 -24.69 -52.38 24.22
C GLU A 508 -23.71 -52.27 23.04
N SER A 509 -23.83 -53.17 22.05
CA SER A 509 -23.11 -53.11 20.76
C SER A 509 -23.39 -51.83 19.99
N TYR A 510 -24.65 -51.37 19.97
CA TYR A 510 -25.00 -50.10 19.33
C TYR A 510 -24.47 -48.89 20.12
N CYS A 511 -24.51 -48.90 21.46
CA CYS A 511 -23.93 -47.85 22.29
C CYS A 511 -22.41 -47.75 22.09
N ALA A 512 -21.70 -48.88 22.05
CA ALA A 512 -20.27 -48.94 21.79
C ALA A 512 -19.92 -48.43 20.37
N HIS A 513 -20.69 -48.79 19.34
CA HIS A 513 -20.56 -48.21 17.99
C HIS A 513 -20.78 -46.70 18.02
N PHE A 514 -21.84 -46.23 18.69
CA PHE A 514 -22.16 -44.80 18.75
C PHE A 514 -21.02 -44.00 19.41
N LEU A 515 -20.50 -44.45 20.56
CA LEU A 515 -19.34 -43.85 21.23
C LEU A 515 -18.11 -43.79 20.30
N LEU A 516 -17.75 -44.92 19.68
CA LEU A 516 -16.64 -45.01 18.72
C LEU A 516 -16.84 -44.12 17.48
N SER A 517 -18.08 -43.89 17.04
CA SER A 517 -18.41 -43.02 15.91
C SER A 517 -18.26 -41.51 16.21
N LYS A 518 -18.24 -41.15 17.50
CA LYS A 518 -18.12 -39.76 17.99
C LYS A 518 -16.73 -39.43 18.52
N ASP A 519 -15.95 -40.43 18.87
CA ASP A 519 -14.62 -40.24 19.46
C ASP A 519 -13.62 -39.62 18.46
N GLU A 520 -13.11 -38.44 18.81
CA GLU A 520 -11.98 -37.81 18.14
C GLU A 520 -10.64 -38.08 18.85
N ILE A 521 -10.65 -38.70 20.05
CA ILE A 521 -9.57 -38.65 21.05
C ILE A 521 -8.84 -40.00 21.18
N TYR A 522 -9.53 -41.06 21.62
CA TYR A 522 -8.93 -42.29 22.16
C TYR A 522 -8.72 -43.42 21.14
N PHE A 523 -9.65 -43.59 20.22
CA PHE A 523 -9.76 -44.68 19.25
C PHE A 523 -9.65 -44.21 17.81
N SER A 524 -9.39 -45.15 16.91
CA SER A 524 -8.84 -44.83 15.59
C SER A 524 -9.31 -45.88 14.58
N VAL A 525 -10.15 -45.51 13.61
CA VAL A 525 -10.57 -46.42 12.53
C VAL A 525 -9.32 -46.93 11.79
N LEU A 526 -9.16 -48.25 11.77
CA LEU A 526 -8.04 -48.98 11.20
C LEU A 526 -8.43 -49.65 9.87
N GLU A 527 -9.59 -50.30 9.82
CA GLU A 527 -10.24 -50.76 8.59
C GLU A 527 -11.76 -50.53 8.65
N SER A 528 -12.41 -50.39 7.49
CA SER A 528 -13.86 -50.39 7.37
C SER A 528 -14.26 -51.17 6.13
N LYS A 529 -15.12 -52.19 6.31
CA LYS A 529 -15.55 -53.14 5.28
C LYS A 529 -17.07 -53.26 5.32
N GLY A 530 -17.75 -52.40 4.56
CA GLY A 530 -19.21 -52.29 4.62
C GLY A 530 -19.68 -51.77 5.98
N SER A 531 -20.60 -52.49 6.60
CA SER A 531 -21.21 -52.18 7.91
C SER A 531 -20.34 -52.51 9.13
N ARG A 532 -19.16 -53.13 8.96
CA ARG A 532 -18.21 -53.37 10.05
C ARG A 532 -16.98 -52.46 9.93
N SER A 533 -16.69 -51.75 11.01
CA SER A 533 -15.48 -50.94 11.18
C SER A 533 -14.66 -51.47 12.35
N ILE A 534 -13.35 -51.60 12.15
CA ILE A 534 -12.38 -52.06 13.15
C ILE A 534 -11.62 -50.84 13.66
N TYR A 535 -11.58 -50.69 14.98
CA TYR A 535 -10.94 -49.57 15.65
C TYR A 535 -9.67 -50.05 16.36
N SER A 536 -8.67 -49.17 16.44
CA SER A 536 -7.46 -49.38 17.25
C SER A 536 -7.41 -48.32 18.36
N PRO A 537 -6.94 -48.64 19.57
CA PRO A 537 -6.54 -47.60 20.52
C PRO A 537 -5.42 -46.74 19.90
N ARG A 538 -5.40 -45.45 20.22
CA ARG A 538 -4.28 -44.54 19.89
C ARG A 538 -3.19 -44.66 20.95
N ARG A 539 -1.97 -44.22 20.63
CA ARG A 539 -0.87 -44.17 21.62
C ARG A 539 -1.10 -43.04 22.62
N THR A 540 -0.61 -43.19 23.85
CA THR A 540 -0.66 -42.19 24.92
C THR A 540 -0.24 -40.79 24.42
N GLU A 541 0.92 -40.70 23.74
CA GLU A 541 1.43 -39.47 23.12
C GLU A 541 0.42 -38.75 22.21
N GLN A 542 -0.43 -39.51 21.51
CA GLN A 542 -1.43 -38.97 20.58
C GLN A 542 -2.69 -38.53 21.33
N VAL A 543 -3.10 -39.27 22.36
CA VAL A 543 -4.25 -38.96 23.22
C VAL A 543 -3.97 -37.71 24.06
N GLU A 544 -2.79 -37.63 24.69
CA GLU A 544 -2.33 -36.46 25.44
C GLU A 544 -2.32 -35.19 24.57
N GLU A 545 -1.79 -35.28 23.34
CA GLU A 545 -1.77 -34.15 22.40
C GLU A 545 -3.18 -33.72 21.93
N LEU A 546 -4.12 -34.66 21.82
CA LEU A 546 -5.51 -34.34 21.46
C LEU A 546 -6.27 -33.70 22.63
N LEU A 547 -6.12 -34.24 23.84
CA LEU A 547 -6.66 -33.65 25.07
C LEU A 547 -6.05 -32.25 25.32
N ARG A 548 -4.75 -32.06 25.05
CA ARG A 548 -4.09 -30.74 25.12
C ARG A 548 -4.73 -29.75 24.16
N ARG A 549 -4.97 -30.14 22.90
CA ARG A 549 -5.65 -29.30 21.89
C ARG A 549 -7.11 -29.00 22.23
N GLN A 550 -7.81 -29.94 22.87
CA GLN A 550 -9.17 -29.71 23.36
C GLN A 550 -9.20 -28.66 24.46
N ARG A 551 -8.37 -28.82 25.52
CA ARG A 551 -8.30 -27.84 26.63
C ARG A 551 -7.91 -26.44 26.18
N VAL A 552 -7.04 -26.32 25.16
CA VAL A 552 -6.70 -25.03 24.53
C VAL A 552 -7.91 -24.42 23.85
N ARG A 553 -8.63 -25.18 23.01
CA ARG A 553 -9.86 -24.70 22.35
C ARG A 553 -10.94 -24.27 23.37
N GLU A 554 -11.13 -25.06 24.42
CA GLU A 554 -12.06 -24.76 25.51
C GLU A 554 -11.64 -23.54 26.35
N ALA A 555 -10.35 -23.17 26.34
CA ALA A 555 -9.89 -21.90 26.91
C ALA A 555 -10.15 -20.73 25.95
N GLU A 556 -9.76 -20.87 24.67
CA GLU A 556 -9.99 -19.86 23.61
C GLU A 556 -11.48 -19.50 23.47
N GLU A 557 -12.38 -20.49 23.54
CA GLU A 557 -13.83 -20.28 23.47
C GLU A 557 -14.37 -19.52 24.70
N ARG A 558 -13.86 -19.81 25.92
CA ARG A 558 -14.23 -19.07 27.15
C ARG A 558 -13.68 -17.64 27.16
N GLU A 559 -12.41 -17.44 26.81
CA GLU A 559 -11.81 -16.09 26.67
C GLU A 559 -12.59 -15.24 25.66
N PHE A 560 -13.06 -15.85 24.57
CA PHE A 560 -13.91 -15.17 23.59
C PHE A 560 -15.29 -14.82 24.16
N GLU A 561 -15.95 -15.71 24.91
CA GLU A 561 -17.22 -15.40 25.58
C GLU A 561 -17.08 -14.30 26.63
N GLU A 562 -16.03 -14.33 27.46
CA GLU A 562 -15.72 -13.28 28.44
C GLU A 562 -15.50 -11.92 27.75
N PHE A 563 -14.76 -11.87 26.64
CA PHE A 563 -14.61 -10.67 25.83
C PHE A 563 -15.94 -10.16 25.26
N ILE A 564 -16.83 -11.03 24.80
CA ILE A 564 -18.17 -10.64 24.34
C ILE A 564 -19.04 -10.10 25.50
N GLN A 565 -18.88 -10.60 26.74
CA GLN A 565 -19.56 -10.00 27.90
C GLN A 565 -18.97 -8.64 28.27
N LEU A 566 -17.65 -8.45 28.17
CA LEU A 566 -16.98 -7.15 28.37
C LEU A 566 -17.45 -6.09 27.37
N LEU A 567 -17.63 -6.45 26.10
CA LEU A 567 -18.22 -5.54 25.10
C LEU A 567 -19.67 -5.16 25.45
N LYS A 568 -20.47 -6.11 25.97
CA LYS A 568 -21.87 -5.85 26.37
C LYS A 568 -21.96 -4.95 27.59
N SER A 569 -21.13 -5.16 28.62
CA SER A 569 -21.12 -4.32 29.81
C SER A 569 -20.65 -2.90 29.49
N ALA A 570 -19.57 -2.75 28.71
CA ALA A 570 -19.07 -1.44 28.29
C ALA A 570 -20.07 -0.66 27.42
N LYS A 571 -20.75 -1.33 26.48
CA LYS A 571 -21.79 -0.70 25.65
C LYS A 571 -22.97 -0.18 26.47
N ASN A 572 -23.34 -0.89 27.54
CA ASN A 572 -24.47 -0.51 28.41
C ASN A 572 -24.08 0.50 29.50
N ALA A 573 -22.80 0.86 29.64
CA ALA A 573 -22.32 1.79 30.66
C ALA A 573 -22.63 3.26 30.28
N PRO A 574 -23.06 4.11 31.23
CA PRO A 574 -23.14 5.56 31.05
C PRO A 574 -21.84 6.15 30.51
N THR A 575 -21.93 7.18 29.67
CA THR A 575 -20.78 7.74 28.91
C THR A 575 -19.56 8.07 29.77
N HIS A 576 -19.78 8.65 30.96
CA HIS A 576 -18.71 9.03 31.90
C HIS A 576 -18.11 7.85 32.70
N THR A 577 -18.67 6.64 32.59
CA THR A 577 -18.16 5.40 33.21
C THR A 577 -17.63 4.39 32.19
N LYS A 578 -17.55 4.75 30.90
CA LYS A 578 -17.04 3.84 29.86
C LYS A 578 -15.54 3.58 30.04
N PRO A 579 -15.03 2.37 29.75
CA PRO A 579 -13.62 2.06 29.94
C PRO A 579 -12.74 2.91 29.01
N PRO A 580 -11.69 3.58 29.53
CA PRO A 580 -10.83 4.44 28.72
C PRO A 580 -10.08 3.63 27.66
N LYS A 581 -9.70 4.27 26.55
CA LYS A 581 -8.98 3.65 25.43
C LYS A 581 -7.78 2.78 25.85
N SER A 582 -7.08 3.13 26.92
CA SER A 582 -5.96 2.36 27.48
C SER A 582 -6.35 1.00 28.08
N SER A 583 -7.54 0.83 28.69
CA SER A 583 -7.93 -0.46 29.26
C SER A 583 -8.14 -1.54 28.20
N TRP A 584 -8.64 -1.15 27.02
CA TRP A 584 -8.77 -2.03 25.85
C TRP A 584 -7.43 -2.46 25.26
N LEU A 585 -6.33 -1.79 25.60
CA LEU A 585 -4.98 -2.09 25.13
C LEU A 585 -4.15 -2.89 26.16
N ALA A 586 -4.64 -3.09 27.39
CA ALA A 586 -3.88 -3.67 28.50
C ALA A 586 -3.68 -5.19 28.41
N ASN A 587 -4.55 -5.92 27.71
CA ASN A 587 -4.44 -7.35 27.46
C ASN A 587 -4.27 -7.56 25.94
N ASP A 588 -3.26 -8.34 25.52
CA ASP A 588 -2.90 -8.49 24.11
C ASP A 588 -4.00 -9.16 23.26
N LYS A 589 -4.81 -10.07 23.84
CA LYS A 589 -5.92 -10.73 23.15
C LYS A 589 -7.14 -9.80 23.00
N VAL A 590 -7.41 -8.99 24.03
CA VAL A 590 -8.40 -7.90 23.94
C VAL A 590 -7.95 -6.88 22.89
N ARG A 591 -6.66 -6.53 22.86
CA ARG A 591 -6.06 -5.65 21.84
C ARG A 591 -6.24 -6.21 20.43
N GLU A 592 -5.91 -7.47 20.18
CA GLU A 592 -6.08 -8.14 18.88
C GLU A 592 -7.54 -8.09 18.39
N ASN A 593 -8.50 -8.38 19.28
CA ASN A 593 -9.93 -8.32 18.96
C ASN A 593 -10.40 -6.89 18.63
N ILE A 594 -9.92 -5.89 19.37
CA ILE A 594 -10.27 -4.47 19.19
C ILE A 594 -9.60 -3.89 17.94
N ASP A 595 -8.32 -4.19 17.69
CA ASP A 595 -7.64 -3.81 16.44
C ASP A 595 -8.27 -4.51 15.22
N SER A 596 -8.82 -5.72 15.38
CA SER A 596 -9.63 -6.37 14.34
C SER A 596 -10.92 -5.60 14.02
N LEU A 597 -11.67 -5.17 15.04
CA LEU A 597 -12.84 -4.32 14.87
C LEU A 597 -12.49 -2.96 14.24
N LYS A 598 -11.40 -2.32 14.70
CA LYS A 598 -10.88 -1.05 14.18
C LYS A 598 -10.51 -1.16 12.71
N ALA A 599 -9.74 -2.17 12.33
CA ALA A 599 -9.37 -2.43 10.94
C ALA A 599 -10.59 -2.70 10.05
N TYR A 600 -11.63 -3.34 10.59
CA TYR A 600 -12.92 -3.55 9.92
C TYR A 600 -13.75 -2.26 9.79
N ALA A 601 -13.69 -1.36 10.78
CA ALA A 601 -14.38 -0.06 10.75
C ALA A 601 -13.78 0.95 9.77
N ILE A 602 -12.50 0.78 9.39
CA ILE A 602 -11.80 1.64 8.43
C ILE A 602 -11.50 0.98 7.07
N ASP A 603 -11.98 -0.26 6.86
CA ASP A 603 -11.72 -1.08 5.65
C ASP A 603 -10.23 -1.38 5.37
N ALA A 604 -9.39 -1.42 6.41
CA ALA A 604 -7.93 -1.62 6.32
C ALA A 604 -7.45 -2.87 7.10
N TRP A 605 -8.10 -4.02 6.88
CA TRP A 605 -7.66 -5.31 7.47
C TRP A 605 -6.38 -5.83 6.79
N ALA A 606 -5.41 -6.23 7.60
CA ALA A 606 -4.16 -6.83 7.14
C ALA A 606 -4.33 -8.30 6.69
N SER A 607 -5.27 -9.03 7.31
CA SER A 607 -5.51 -10.44 6.99
C SER A 607 -7.00 -10.78 6.81
N ILE A 608 -7.25 -11.87 6.08
CA ILE A 608 -8.60 -12.42 5.91
C ILE A 608 -9.17 -12.88 7.26
N ASP A 609 -8.32 -13.36 8.17
CA ASP A 609 -8.72 -13.88 9.47
C ASP A 609 -9.06 -12.75 10.46
N GLN A 610 -8.36 -11.62 10.41
CA GLN A 610 -8.76 -10.39 11.10
C GLN A 610 -10.18 -9.95 10.67
N ARG A 611 -10.46 -9.99 9.36
CA ARG A 611 -11.79 -9.70 8.81
C ARG A 611 -12.86 -10.72 9.24
N LYS A 612 -12.50 -12.01 9.35
CA LYS A 612 -13.40 -13.04 9.91
C LYS A 612 -13.69 -12.77 11.38
N LEU A 613 -12.66 -12.51 12.19
CA LEU A 613 -12.74 -12.30 13.63
C LEU A 613 -13.67 -11.13 13.98
N ALA A 614 -13.44 -9.96 13.37
CA ALA A 614 -14.36 -8.81 13.47
C ALA A 614 -15.79 -9.20 13.03
N GLY A 615 -15.93 -9.93 11.93
CA GLY A 615 -17.21 -10.45 11.45
C GLY A 615 -17.85 -11.55 12.31
N VAL A 616 -17.13 -12.16 13.26
CA VAL A 616 -17.67 -13.06 14.29
C VAL A 616 -18.08 -12.26 15.51
N ILE A 617 -17.24 -11.34 15.99
CA ILE A 617 -17.54 -10.43 17.10
C ILE A 617 -18.84 -9.65 16.84
N LEU A 618 -18.97 -9.04 15.66
CA LEU A 618 -20.21 -8.34 15.26
C LEU A 618 -21.43 -9.27 15.32
N LYS A 619 -21.31 -10.53 14.85
CA LYS A 619 -22.41 -11.50 14.89
C LYS A 619 -22.78 -11.86 16.33
N SER A 620 -21.79 -12.07 17.21
CA SER A 620 -22.00 -12.39 18.63
C SER A 620 -22.57 -11.21 19.44
N MET A 621 -22.38 -9.98 18.95
CA MET A 621 -23.03 -8.77 19.45
C MET A 621 -24.41 -8.50 18.83
N GLY A 622 -24.91 -9.36 17.93
CA GLY A 622 -26.20 -9.18 17.24
C GLY A 622 -26.19 -8.09 16.17
N LEU A 623 -25.02 -7.63 15.73
CA LEU A 623 -24.84 -6.53 14.79
C LEU A 623 -24.65 -7.01 13.34
N GLN A 624 -24.99 -6.13 12.40
CA GLN A 624 -24.73 -6.36 10.98
C GLN A 624 -23.23 -6.31 10.67
N LYS A 625 -22.81 -7.06 9.65
CA LYS A 625 -21.39 -7.15 9.24
C LYS A 625 -21.04 -5.99 8.30
N THR A 626 -20.97 -4.78 8.85
CA THR A 626 -20.66 -3.54 8.11
C THR A 626 -19.63 -2.70 8.86
N ALA A 627 -18.83 -1.89 8.14
CA ALA A 627 -17.86 -0.99 8.74
C ALA A 627 -18.52 0.01 9.70
N VAL A 628 -19.71 0.51 9.36
CA VAL A 628 -20.53 1.40 10.21
C VAL A 628 -20.94 0.71 11.52
N SER A 629 -21.31 -0.57 11.48
CA SER A 629 -21.63 -1.33 12.71
C SER A 629 -20.40 -1.57 13.59
N ALA A 630 -19.21 -1.75 13.01
CA ALA A 630 -17.96 -1.84 13.77
C ALA A 630 -17.56 -0.49 14.38
N LEU A 631 -17.66 0.60 13.61
CA LEU A 631 -17.43 1.96 14.11
C LEU A 631 -18.36 2.31 15.27
N ASN A 632 -19.66 2.10 15.10
CA ASN A 632 -20.64 2.41 16.13
C ASN A 632 -20.42 1.55 17.38
N LEU A 633 -20.02 0.27 17.25
CA LEU A 633 -19.62 -0.56 18.40
C LEU A 633 -18.39 0.01 19.14
N LEU A 634 -17.38 0.50 18.42
CA LEU A 634 -16.16 1.09 19.02
C LEU A 634 -16.44 2.42 19.74
N ILE A 635 -17.42 3.20 19.26
CA ILE A 635 -17.91 4.41 19.94
C ILE A 635 -18.80 4.01 21.13
N ASP A 636 -19.67 3.02 20.98
CA ASP A 636 -20.55 2.50 22.03
C ASP A 636 -19.76 2.01 23.25
N ILE A 637 -18.62 1.35 23.08
CA ILE A 637 -17.77 0.87 24.18
C ILE A 637 -16.76 1.91 24.70
N GLY A 638 -16.68 3.10 24.11
CA GLY A 638 -15.74 4.17 24.53
C GLY A 638 -14.29 4.00 24.03
N TYR A 639 -14.03 3.13 23.06
CA TYR A 639 -12.70 3.01 22.44
C TYR A 639 -12.40 4.16 21.46
N PHE A 640 -13.44 4.66 20.78
CA PHE A 640 -13.38 5.85 19.92
C PHE A 640 -14.30 6.97 20.42
N PRO A 641 -13.90 8.24 20.28
CA PRO A 641 -14.79 9.38 20.48
C PRO A 641 -15.86 9.44 19.38
N VAL A 642 -16.96 10.14 19.66
CA VAL A 642 -18.08 10.34 18.72
C VAL A 642 -17.59 10.95 17.39
N HIS A 643 -16.58 11.82 17.45
CA HIS A 643 -16.03 12.57 16.33
C HIS A 643 -14.70 12.04 15.75
N VAL A 644 -14.33 10.78 16.04
CA VAL A 644 -13.09 10.14 15.53
C VAL A 644 -12.85 10.40 14.03
N ASN A 645 -11.67 10.91 13.66
CA ASN A 645 -11.31 11.17 12.27
C ASN A 645 -10.93 9.86 11.55
N LEU A 646 -11.87 9.33 10.76
CA LEU A 646 -11.69 8.06 10.05
C LEU A 646 -10.72 8.17 8.88
N ASP A 647 -10.67 9.31 8.19
CA ASP A 647 -9.78 9.50 7.04
C ASP A 647 -8.31 9.56 7.49
N LEU A 648 -8.03 10.19 8.64
CA LEU A 648 -6.70 10.17 9.26
C LEU A 648 -6.24 8.74 9.55
N LEU A 649 -7.13 7.90 10.12
CA LEU A 649 -6.85 6.49 10.40
C LEU A 649 -6.70 5.65 9.11
N LYS A 650 -7.53 5.88 8.10
CA LYS A 650 -7.49 5.19 6.79
C LYS A 650 -6.21 5.48 6.01
N LEU A 651 -5.74 6.72 6.08
CA LEU A 651 -4.52 7.17 5.40
C LEU A 651 -3.26 6.79 6.18
N ASN A 652 -3.39 6.42 7.46
CA ASN A 652 -2.31 6.05 8.37
C ASN A 652 -1.15 7.07 8.33
N LEU A 653 -1.50 8.36 8.35
CA LEU A 653 -0.52 9.44 8.35
C LEU A 653 0.22 9.47 9.70
N PRO A 654 1.55 9.66 9.72
CA PRO A 654 2.28 9.90 10.95
C PRO A 654 1.79 11.20 11.60
N THR A 655 1.11 11.07 12.73
CA THR A 655 0.84 12.16 13.66
C THR A 655 2.15 12.55 14.34
N ASP A 656 2.73 11.60 15.07
CA ASP A 656 3.86 11.79 15.97
C ASP A 656 5.21 11.57 15.27
N HIS A 657 6.24 12.34 15.65
CA HIS A 657 7.63 12.07 15.29
C HIS A 657 8.19 11.01 16.24
N SER A 658 9.04 10.10 15.76
CA SER A 658 9.66 9.08 16.64
C SER A 658 10.75 9.68 17.52
N ASP A 659 10.99 9.05 18.68
CA ASP A 659 11.95 9.50 19.69
C ASP A 659 13.33 9.85 19.10
N ALA A 660 13.85 9.02 18.18
CA ALA A 660 15.15 9.21 17.51
C ALA A 660 15.19 10.36 16.48
N ILE A 661 14.04 10.99 16.19
CA ILE A 661 13.89 12.25 15.44
C ILE A 661 13.67 13.42 16.41
N VAL A 662 12.93 13.23 17.51
CA VAL A 662 12.75 14.23 18.58
C VAL A 662 14.09 14.55 19.25
N GLU A 663 14.82 13.52 19.71
CA GLU A 663 16.20 13.62 20.24
C GLU A 663 17.11 14.36 19.25
N ALA A 664 17.04 14.01 17.96
CA ALA A 664 17.84 14.64 16.92
C ALA A 664 17.48 16.12 16.69
N ALA A 665 16.24 16.52 16.99
CA ALA A 665 15.79 17.90 16.91
C ALA A 665 16.16 18.70 18.17
N GLU A 666 16.12 18.09 19.35
CA GLU A 666 16.59 18.71 20.60
C GLU A 666 18.11 18.98 20.57
N ILE A 667 18.91 18.05 20.02
CA ILE A 667 20.35 18.26 19.77
C ILE A 667 20.58 19.44 18.80
N LEU A 668 19.72 19.64 17.79
CA LEU A 668 19.82 20.81 16.91
C LEU A 668 19.49 22.12 17.63
N LEU A 669 18.61 22.11 18.64
CA LEU A 669 18.33 23.29 19.47
C LEU A 669 19.49 23.63 20.42
N SER A 670 20.17 22.62 21.00
CA SER A 670 21.24 22.84 21.98
C SER A 670 22.64 23.06 21.38
N GLU A 671 22.98 22.40 20.27
CA GLU A 671 24.38 22.30 19.79
C GLU A 671 24.62 22.89 18.39
N SER A 672 23.60 23.42 17.70
CA SER A 672 23.78 23.92 16.32
C SER A 672 24.62 25.20 16.24
N SER A 673 25.72 25.13 15.48
CA SER A 673 26.49 26.31 15.07
C SER A 673 25.95 26.87 13.75
N ASP A 674 25.66 28.16 13.72
CA ASP A 674 25.09 28.83 12.56
C ASP A 674 26.18 29.17 11.53
N LEU A 675 26.25 28.36 10.46
CA LEU A 675 27.20 28.49 9.36
C LEU A 675 27.14 29.85 8.64
N ASP A 676 26.03 30.58 8.79
CA ASP A 676 25.79 31.86 8.15
C ASP A 676 25.94 33.06 9.09
N ALA A 677 26.23 32.86 10.39
CA ALA A 677 26.25 33.93 11.40
C ALA A 677 27.10 35.15 11.00
N ALA A 678 28.30 34.91 10.46
CA ALA A 678 29.22 35.97 10.01
C ALA A 678 28.81 36.65 8.67
N ARG A 679 27.70 36.20 8.04
CA ARG A 679 27.12 36.76 6.82
C ARG A 679 25.72 37.35 7.05
N ARG A 680 25.18 37.31 8.28
CA ARG A 680 23.86 37.88 8.55
C ARG A 680 23.94 39.40 8.70
N ILE A 681 23.06 40.11 8.01
CA ILE A 681 22.82 41.52 8.26
C ILE A 681 21.91 41.70 9.49
N ASP A 682 22.22 42.69 10.33
CA ASP A 682 21.41 43.05 11.49
C ASP A 682 20.26 43.98 11.07
N LEU A 683 19.03 43.48 11.20
CA LEU A 683 17.78 44.19 10.95
C LEU A 683 16.92 44.30 12.23
N THR A 684 17.49 44.03 13.41
CA THR A 684 16.80 44.12 14.73
C THR A 684 16.36 45.53 15.11
N HIS A 685 16.83 46.53 14.36
CA HIS A 685 16.48 47.95 14.46
C HIS A 685 15.22 48.32 13.65
N LEU A 686 14.70 47.44 12.80
CA LEU A 686 13.45 47.67 12.05
C LEU A 686 12.23 47.36 12.93
N LYS A 687 11.12 48.03 12.62
CA LYS A 687 9.80 47.72 13.19
C LYS A 687 9.16 46.61 12.36
N VAL A 688 9.15 45.40 12.91
CA VAL A 688 8.80 44.14 12.24
C VAL A 688 7.43 43.65 12.69
N TYR A 689 6.57 43.28 11.75
CA TYR A 689 5.21 42.76 12.00
C TYR A 689 5.08 41.34 11.44
N ALA A 690 4.82 40.35 12.30
CA ALA A 690 4.30 39.06 11.88
C ALA A 690 2.76 39.12 11.92
N ILE A 691 2.09 38.66 10.85
CA ILE A 691 0.63 38.74 10.70
C ILE A 691 0.13 37.38 10.18
N ASP A 692 -0.50 36.59 11.03
CA ASP A 692 -1.14 35.30 10.69
C ASP A 692 -2.43 35.14 11.53
N VAL A 693 -3.01 33.94 11.62
CA VAL A 693 -4.16 33.67 12.51
C VAL A 693 -3.77 33.58 13.99
N ASP A 694 -4.75 33.72 14.88
CA ASP A 694 -4.57 33.76 16.34
C ASP A 694 -4.03 32.46 16.96
N GLU A 695 -4.11 31.33 16.24
CA GLU A 695 -3.58 30.03 16.69
C GLU A 695 -2.35 29.55 15.87
N ALA A 696 -1.57 30.48 15.29
CA ALA A 696 -0.40 30.17 14.46
C ALA A 696 0.93 30.12 15.25
N ASP A 697 1.31 28.93 15.73
CA ASP A 697 2.62 28.72 16.40
C ASP A 697 3.80 28.65 15.41
N GLU A 698 3.56 28.20 14.16
CA GLU A 698 4.55 28.09 13.07
C GLU A 698 4.62 29.39 12.22
N LEU A 699 5.14 30.48 12.79
CA LEU A 699 5.30 31.77 12.10
C LEU A 699 6.50 31.72 11.13
N ASP A 700 6.21 31.52 9.84
CA ASP A 700 7.22 31.51 8.78
C ASP A 700 7.69 32.90 8.34
N ASP A 701 6.84 33.93 8.41
CA ASP A 701 7.09 35.21 7.73
C ASP A 701 6.71 36.44 8.56
N ALA A 702 7.43 37.54 8.29
CA ALA A 702 7.23 38.84 8.92
C ALA A 702 7.67 39.98 7.98
N LEU A 703 7.13 41.17 8.20
CA LEU A 703 7.22 42.30 7.27
C LEU A 703 7.76 43.57 7.95
N SER A 704 8.55 44.36 7.22
CA SER A 704 8.91 45.74 7.59
C SER A 704 8.83 46.65 6.37
N ALA A 705 8.57 47.94 6.56
CA ALA A 705 8.70 48.93 5.50
C ALA A 705 9.29 50.25 6.01
N THR A 706 10.01 50.96 5.15
CA THR A 706 10.50 52.32 5.38
C THR A 706 10.33 53.16 4.12
N ARG A 707 10.27 54.49 4.25
CA ARG A 707 10.29 55.40 3.09
C ARG A 707 11.69 55.97 2.92
N LEU A 708 12.21 55.90 1.70
CA LEU A 708 13.54 56.39 1.32
C LEU A 708 13.55 57.92 1.18
N GLN A 709 14.75 58.51 1.15
CA GLN A 709 14.94 59.96 1.00
C GLN A 709 14.39 60.51 -0.33
N ASP A 710 14.29 59.68 -1.37
CA ASP A 710 13.66 60.01 -2.66
C ASP A 710 12.14 59.81 -2.68
N GLY A 711 11.54 59.45 -1.53
CA GLY A 711 10.11 59.22 -1.38
C GLY A 711 9.63 57.82 -1.75
N ARG A 712 10.47 56.94 -2.32
CA ARG A 712 10.08 55.56 -2.64
C ARG A 712 9.90 54.70 -1.38
N ILE A 713 9.04 53.70 -1.46
CA ILE A 713 8.86 52.71 -0.38
C ILE A 713 9.92 51.61 -0.54
N LYS A 714 10.67 51.33 0.53
CA LYS A 714 11.46 50.11 0.68
C LYS A 714 10.74 49.15 1.63
N ILE A 715 10.63 47.91 1.20
CA ILE A 715 9.99 46.80 1.91
C ILE A 715 11.08 45.80 2.28
N TRP A 716 10.89 45.11 3.40
CA TRP A 716 11.57 43.88 3.74
C TRP A 716 10.53 42.79 4.02
N ILE A 717 10.70 41.64 3.39
CA ILE A 717 9.96 40.41 3.66
C ILE A 717 10.96 39.45 4.30
N HIS A 718 10.80 39.19 5.58
CA HIS A 718 11.65 38.32 6.37
C HIS A 718 11.01 36.94 6.45
N VAL A 719 11.73 35.89 6.05
CA VAL A 719 11.25 34.51 6.15
C VAL A 719 12.15 33.74 7.11
N ALA A 720 11.56 32.95 8.01
CA ALA A 720 12.24 32.02 8.91
C ALA A 720 13.33 31.20 8.19
N ASP A 721 14.42 30.92 8.90
CA ASP A 721 15.58 30.18 8.39
C ASP A 721 15.72 28.79 9.05
N PRO A 722 14.82 27.82 8.77
CA PRO A 722 14.97 26.44 9.24
C PRO A 722 16.22 25.75 8.65
N ALA A 723 16.72 26.26 7.52
CA ALA A 723 17.99 25.89 6.90
C ALA A 723 19.24 26.47 7.63
N ARG A 724 19.06 27.05 8.83
CA ARG A 724 20.08 27.21 9.87
C ARG A 724 20.33 25.89 10.62
N TYR A 725 19.25 25.20 11.00
CA TYR A 725 19.28 24.01 11.86
C TYR A 725 19.40 22.73 11.05
N VAL A 726 18.53 22.57 10.05
CA VAL A 726 18.37 21.31 9.32
C VAL A 726 19.20 21.35 8.05
N THR A 727 19.98 20.30 7.79
CA THR A 727 20.81 20.18 6.58
C THR A 727 20.29 19.10 5.62
N PRO A 728 20.46 19.26 4.30
CA PRO A 728 20.05 18.25 3.30
C PRO A 728 20.56 16.85 3.62
N GLY A 729 19.66 15.86 3.59
CA GLY A 729 19.97 14.47 3.87
C GLY A 729 20.13 14.11 5.35
N SER A 730 20.01 15.05 6.30
CA SER A 730 20.05 14.79 7.74
C SER A 730 18.88 13.91 8.23
N LYS A 731 18.92 13.42 9.49
CA LYS A 731 17.80 12.66 10.09
C LYS A 731 16.47 13.43 9.96
N VAL A 732 16.49 14.71 10.37
CA VAL A 732 15.32 15.59 10.43
C VAL A 732 14.85 15.99 9.02
N ASP A 733 15.78 16.33 8.10
CA ASP A 733 15.45 16.61 6.69
C ASP A 733 14.70 15.45 6.01
N ARG A 734 15.13 14.21 6.26
CA ARG A 734 14.49 13.04 5.63
C ARG A 734 13.08 12.77 6.15
N GLU A 735 12.78 13.06 7.43
CA GLU A 735 11.42 12.98 7.96
C GLU A 735 10.56 14.17 7.48
N ALA A 736 11.10 15.39 7.43
CA ALA A 736 10.43 16.53 6.83
C ALA A 736 10.09 16.30 5.35
N ARG A 737 11.00 15.71 4.56
CA ARG A 737 10.78 15.30 3.17
C ARG A 737 9.71 14.22 3.02
N ARG A 738 9.60 13.32 4.01
CA ARG A 738 8.60 12.24 4.05
C ARG A 738 7.21 12.77 4.40
N ARG A 739 7.11 13.76 5.30
CA ARG A 739 5.87 14.46 5.64
C ARG A 739 5.42 15.43 4.55
N GLY A 740 6.36 16.15 3.93
CA GLY A 740 6.16 17.05 2.78
C GLY A 740 5.52 18.41 3.10
N THR A 741 4.64 18.43 4.10
CA THR A 741 3.91 19.61 4.61
C THR A 741 3.51 19.38 6.07
N SER A 742 3.31 20.44 6.85
CA SER A 742 2.52 20.36 8.10
C SER A 742 1.05 20.04 7.74
N VAL A 743 0.35 19.32 8.62
CA VAL A 743 -1.07 18.93 8.45
C VAL A 743 -1.94 19.74 9.40
N PHE A 744 -2.79 20.60 8.87
CA PHE A 744 -3.72 21.43 9.67
C PHE A 744 -5.13 20.83 9.62
N LEU A 745 -5.66 20.40 10.75
CA LEU A 745 -7.05 19.94 10.91
C LEU A 745 -7.78 20.85 11.92
N PRO A 746 -9.11 20.98 11.85
CA PRO A 746 -9.87 21.77 12.84
C PRO A 746 -9.67 21.34 14.30
N THR A 747 -9.22 20.10 14.53
CA THR A 747 -9.03 19.48 15.85
C THR A 747 -7.58 19.48 16.35
N ALA A 748 -6.58 19.61 15.46
CA ALA A 748 -5.16 19.44 15.75
C ALA A 748 -4.28 19.86 14.57
N THR A 749 -3.06 20.30 14.86
CA THR A 749 -1.98 20.43 13.88
C THR A 749 -1.00 19.26 14.03
N TYR A 750 -0.48 18.72 12.94
CA TYR A 750 0.65 17.78 12.94
C TYR A 750 1.81 18.39 12.13
N PRO A 751 2.78 19.04 12.79
CA PRO A 751 3.93 19.70 12.17
C PRO A 751 4.79 18.84 11.22
N MET A 752 5.45 19.51 10.27
CA MET A 752 6.47 18.88 9.41
C MET A 752 7.73 18.53 10.21
N PHE A 753 8.19 19.44 11.06
CA PHE A 753 9.31 19.26 12.01
C PHE A 753 8.78 18.94 13.42
N PRO A 754 9.58 18.36 14.34
CA PRO A 754 9.15 18.21 15.73
C PRO A 754 8.78 19.55 16.38
N GLU A 755 7.70 19.58 17.17
CA GLU A 755 7.04 20.80 17.67
C GLU A 755 8.01 21.84 18.24
N LYS A 756 8.85 21.48 19.22
CA LYS A 756 9.85 22.40 19.80
C LYS A 756 10.76 23.04 18.76
N LEU A 757 11.22 22.26 17.77
CA LEU A 757 12.13 22.76 16.75
C LEU A 757 11.42 23.74 15.80
N ALA A 758 10.16 23.46 15.44
CA ALA A 758 9.34 24.37 14.65
C ALA A 758 9.00 25.66 15.43
N MET A 759 8.42 25.51 16.61
CA MET A 759 7.76 26.58 17.38
C MET A 759 8.73 27.42 18.23
N GLU A 760 9.74 26.79 18.84
CA GLU A 760 10.75 27.49 19.68
C GLU A 760 11.99 27.89 18.87
N GLY A 761 12.44 27.03 17.95
CA GLY A 761 13.69 27.21 17.22
C GLY A 761 13.59 27.97 15.90
N MET A 762 12.55 27.70 15.10
CA MET A 762 12.44 28.21 13.72
C MET A 762 11.48 29.39 13.58
N SER A 763 10.40 29.42 14.36
CA SER A 763 9.33 30.42 14.32
C SER A 763 9.82 31.86 14.57
N LEU A 764 9.20 32.84 13.90
CA LEU A 764 9.52 34.27 14.05
C LEU A 764 8.84 34.89 15.30
N ARG A 765 9.28 34.45 16.48
CA ARG A 765 8.70 34.78 17.80
C ARG A 765 8.86 36.27 18.17
N GLN A 766 7.81 36.85 18.76
CA GLN A 766 7.79 38.26 19.16
C GLN A 766 8.81 38.59 20.27
N GLY A 767 9.53 39.70 20.10
CA GLY A 767 10.51 40.22 21.06
C GLY A 767 11.87 39.50 21.06
N GLU A 768 11.97 38.34 20.41
CA GLU A 768 13.18 37.51 20.37
C GLU A 768 14.02 37.71 19.11
N THR A 769 15.29 37.34 19.20
CA THR A 769 16.28 37.51 18.11
C THR A 769 16.20 36.33 17.14
N CYS A 770 15.42 36.47 16.06
CA CYS A 770 15.15 35.40 15.10
C CYS A 770 16.11 35.45 13.89
N ASN A 771 16.50 34.26 13.40
CA ASN A 771 17.29 34.12 12.18
C ASN A 771 16.35 33.98 10.97
N ALA A 772 16.56 34.82 9.95
CA ALA A 772 15.73 34.87 8.76
C ALA A 772 16.55 34.97 7.46
N VAL A 773 15.98 34.53 6.34
CA VAL A 773 16.38 34.96 5.00
C VAL A 773 15.45 36.11 4.60
N SER A 774 16.03 37.29 4.41
CA SER A 774 15.28 38.53 4.14
C SER A 774 15.38 38.93 2.67
N VAL A 775 14.24 39.19 2.05
CA VAL A 775 14.13 39.80 0.72
C VAL A 775 13.84 41.29 0.90
N SER A 776 14.71 42.15 0.37
CA SER A 776 14.49 43.60 0.35
C SER A 776 14.03 44.05 -1.04
N VAL A 777 13.07 44.96 -1.12
CA VAL A 777 12.52 45.46 -2.38
C VAL A 777 12.29 46.96 -2.29
N VAL A 778 12.74 47.73 -3.28
CA VAL A 778 12.31 49.13 -3.45
C VAL A 778 11.28 49.17 -4.58
N LEU A 779 10.13 49.82 -4.35
CA LEU A 779 9.11 49.97 -5.39
C LEU A 779 9.26 51.28 -6.18
N ARG A 780 8.79 51.26 -7.42
CA ARG A 780 8.51 52.45 -8.25
C ARG A 780 7.10 52.97 -7.94
N SER A 781 6.78 54.17 -8.42
CA SER A 781 5.49 54.84 -8.20
C SER A 781 4.29 54.18 -8.90
N ASP A 782 4.54 53.34 -9.91
CA ASP A 782 3.57 52.45 -10.57
C ASP A 782 3.45 51.10 -9.86
N GLY A 783 4.17 50.88 -8.75
CA GLY A 783 4.24 49.60 -8.06
C GLY A 783 5.22 48.59 -8.66
N SER A 784 5.95 48.89 -9.74
CA SER A 784 6.97 47.97 -10.27
C SER A 784 8.11 47.77 -9.26
N ILE A 785 8.79 46.62 -9.34
CA ILE A 785 10.08 46.43 -8.66
C ILE A 785 11.09 47.42 -9.25
N ALA A 786 11.74 48.20 -8.40
CA ALA A 786 12.81 49.12 -8.79
C ALA A 786 14.19 48.50 -8.64
N GLU A 787 14.44 47.94 -7.46
CA GLU A 787 15.68 47.35 -6.94
C GLU A 787 15.29 46.24 -5.95
N TYR A 788 16.11 45.21 -5.78
CA TYR A 788 15.91 44.19 -4.74
C TYR A 788 17.24 43.62 -4.23
N SER A 789 17.20 42.94 -3.07
CA SER A 789 18.28 42.09 -2.57
C SER A 789 17.73 40.87 -1.82
N VAL A 790 18.54 39.83 -1.66
CA VAL A 790 18.21 38.61 -0.91
C VAL A 790 19.38 38.31 0.02
N GLU A 791 19.15 38.34 1.33
CA GLU A 791 20.21 38.37 2.34
C GLU A 791 19.93 37.38 3.48
N ASN A 792 20.96 36.74 4.02
CA ASN A 792 20.86 36.13 5.34
C ASN A 792 20.78 37.25 6.40
N SER A 793 19.96 37.10 7.42
CA SER A 793 19.65 38.20 8.36
C SER A 793 19.33 37.74 9.78
N ILE A 794 19.43 38.69 10.70
CA ILE A 794 18.90 38.62 12.07
C ILE A 794 17.83 39.71 12.21
N ILE A 795 16.65 39.36 12.72
CA ILE A 795 15.53 40.28 12.98
C ILE A 795 15.09 40.19 14.44
N ARG A 796 14.23 41.12 14.87
CA ARG A 796 13.49 41.01 16.12
C ARG A 796 12.01 41.37 15.90
N PRO A 797 11.11 40.38 15.70
CA PRO A 797 9.69 40.62 15.47
C PRO A 797 9.10 41.51 16.57
N THR A 798 8.59 42.68 16.20
CA THR A 798 8.16 43.71 17.15
C THR A 798 6.72 43.48 17.58
N TYR A 799 5.87 43.09 16.63
CA TYR A 799 4.47 42.72 16.85
C TYR A 799 4.17 41.38 16.19
N MET A 800 3.44 40.54 16.92
CA MET A 800 2.64 39.44 16.36
C MET A 800 1.19 39.94 16.39
N LEU A 801 0.53 39.99 15.23
CA LEU A 801 -0.83 40.49 15.06
C LEU A 801 -1.70 39.42 14.44
N THR A 802 -2.98 39.39 14.81
CA THR A 802 -3.99 38.69 14.00
C THR A 802 -4.34 39.54 12.76
N TYR A 803 -4.91 38.94 11.72
CA TYR A 803 -5.40 39.69 10.55
C TYR A 803 -6.42 40.77 10.95
N GLU A 804 -7.34 40.47 11.86
CA GLU A 804 -8.32 41.41 12.40
C GLU A 804 -7.64 42.56 13.14
N SER A 805 -6.66 42.23 14.00
CA SER A 805 -5.86 43.21 14.76
C SER A 805 -5.11 44.17 13.82
N ALA A 806 -4.53 43.63 12.74
CA ALA A 806 -3.86 44.42 11.72
C ALA A 806 -4.84 45.29 10.91
N ALA A 807 -6.03 44.78 10.59
CA ALA A 807 -7.08 45.54 9.91
C ALA A 807 -7.60 46.70 10.78
N GLU A 808 -7.79 46.49 12.09
CA GLU A 808 -8.15 47.56 13.04
C GLU A 808 -7.06 48.65 13.14
N LEU A 809 -5.78 48.26 13.24
CA LEU A 809 -4.65 49.21 13.26
C LEU A 809 -4.56 50.02 11.96
N LEU A 810 -4.76 49.38 10.80
CA LEU A 810 -4.83 50.05 9.50
C LEU A 810 -6.03 51.02 9.41
N HIS A 811 -7.18 50.66 9.97
CA HIS A 811 -8.36 51.52 10.02
C HIS A 811 -8.14 52.74 10.94
N MET A 812 -7.52 52.55 12.11
CA MET A 812 -7.21 53.64 13.05
C MET A 812 -6.16 54.63 12.53
N ASN A 813 -5.31 54.24 11.57
CA ASN A 813 -4.38 55.14 10.87
C ASN A 813 -3.45 55.94 11.82
N LEU A 814 -2.96 55.26 12.86
CA LEU A 814 -2.12 55.82 13.92
C LEU A 814 -0.81 56.40 13.36
N GLN A 815 -0.25 57.41 14.03
CA GLN A 815 1.00 58.05 13.58
C GLN A 815 2.24 57.30 14.07
N GLU A 816 2.07 56.41 15.04
CA GLU A 816 3.03 55.49 15.61
C GLU A 816 3.24 54.24 14.72
N GLU A 817 2.31 53.97 13.80
CA GLU A 817 2.22 52.76 12.96
C GLU A 817 2.48 53.06 11.47
N VAL A 818 3.41 53.98 11.18
CA VAL A 818 3.73 54.42 9.81
C VAL A 818 4.15 53.27 8.91
N GLU A 819 4.95 52.34 9.42
CA GLU A 819 5.51 51.22 8.67
C GLU A 819 4.41 50.23 8.23
N LEU A 820 3.41 49.97 9.08
CA LEU A 820 2.26 49.12 8.72
C LEU A 820 1.42 49.78 7.61
N ARG A 821 1.25 51.12 7.67
CA ARG A 821 0.58 51.88 6.60
C ARG A 821 1.38 51.88 5.30
N LEU A 822 2.72 51.95 5.35
CA LEU A 822 3.58 51.83 4.18
C LEU A 822 3.53 50.43 3.55
N LEU A 823 3.38 49.37 4.35
CA LEU A 823 3.14 48.01 3.84
C LEU A 823 1.79 47.91 3.11
N SER A 824 0.73 48.53 3.63
CA SER A 824 -0.59 48.58 2.97
C SER A 824 -0.57 49.38 1.66
N GLU A 825 0.10 50.54 1.65
CA GLU A 825 0.32 51.34 0.44
C GLU A 825 1.11 50.56 -0.63
N ALA A 826 2.18 49.87 -0.22
CA ALA A 826 2.96 49.01 -1.09
C ALA A 826 2.14 47.82 -1.64
N ALA A 827 1.30 47.19 -0.82
CA ALA A 827 0.42 46.11 -1.25
C ALA A 827 -0.59 46.58 -2.30
N PHE A 828 -1.22 47.74 -2.08
CA PHE A 828 -2.12 48.34 -3.07
C PHE A 828 -1.40 48.60 -4.41
N LEU A 829 -0.19 49.18 -4.36
CA LEU A 829 0.62 49.43 -5.56
C LEU A 829 1.02 48.14 -6.29
N ARG A 830 1.48 47.09 -5.57
CA ARG A 830 1.74 45.77 -6.18
C ARG A 830 0.49 45.19 -6.82
N SER A 831 -0.65 45.27 -6.14
CA SER A 831 -1.92 44.71 -6.61
C SER A 831 -2.39 45.36 -7.91
N GLN A 832 -2.36 46.69 -8.00
CA GLN A 832 -2.66 47.44 -9.23
C GLN A 832 -1.71 47.05 -10.36
N TRP A 833 -0.39 47.08 -10.11
CA TRP A 833 0.62 46.73 -11.12
C TRP A 833 0.43 45.30 -11.66
N ARG A 834 0.19 44.31 -10.78
CA ARG A 834 -0.05 42.92 -11.19
C ARG A 834 -1.32 42.82 -12.04
N HIS A 835 -2.38 43.57 -11.70
CA HIS A 835 -3.61 43.60 -12.50
C HIS A 835 -3.38 44.18 -13.90
N GLU A 836 -2.58 45.25 -14.04
CA GLU A 836 -2.13 45.78 -15.33
C GLU A 836 -1.31 44.75 -16.14
N GLN A 837 -0.53 43.89 -15.47
CA GLN A 837 0.15 42.75 -16.10
C GLN A 837 -0.78 41.54 -16.40
N GLY A 838 -2.09 41.68 -16.20
CA GLY A 838 -3.10 40.66 -16.50
C GLY A 838 -3.32 39.63 -15.37
N ALA A 839 -3.00 39.97 -14.12
CA ALA A 839 -3.40 39.17 -12.97
C ALA A 839 -4.92 39.14 -12.80
N VAL A 840 -5.39 38.00 -12.32
CA VAL A 840 -6.80 37.70 -12.10
C VAL A 840 -7.06 37.69 -10.60
N ASP A 841 -8.07 38.45 -10.17
CA ASP A 841 -8.60 38.33 -8.81
C ASP A 841 -9.34 37.00 -8.65
N THR A 842 -9.03 36.27 -7.58
CA THR A 842 -9.67 35.01 -7.21
C THR A 842 -10.15 35.01 -5.76
N THR A 843 -10.24 36.18 -5.13
CA THR A 843 -10.67 36.32 -3.73
C THR A 843 -12.06 35.72 -3.52
N THR A 844 -12.20 34.99 -2.42
CA THR A 844 -13.46 34.40 -1.97
C THR A 844 -13.57 34.53 -0.44
N LEU A 845 -14.76 34.23 0.08
CA LEU A 845 -14.91 33.83 1.48
C LEU A 845 -14.43 32.39 1.61
N GLU A 846 -13.65 32.08 2.64
CA GLU A 846 -13.26 30.71 3.03
C GLU A 846 -13.65 30.42 4.48
N THR A 847 -13.84 29.13 4.82
CA THR A 847 -14.22 28.69 6.17
C THR A 847 -12.99 28.25 6.95
N ARG A 848 -12.68 28.90 8.08
CA ARG A 848 -11.81 28.34 9.14
C ARG A 848 -12.67 27.80 10.28
N ILE A 849 -12.29 26.65 10.84
CA ILE A 849 -12.91 26.08 12.06
C ILE A 849 -11.82 25.68 13.04
N LYS A 850 -12.05 25.99 14.31
CA LYS A 850 -11.30 25.45 15.46
C LYS A 850 -12.26 24.64 16.34
N VAL A 851 -11.84 23.45 16.76
CA VAL A 851 -12.62 22.54 17.60
C VAL A 851 -11.88 22.34 18.92
N VAL A 852 -12.52 22.71 20.02
CA VAL A 852 -11.99 22.54 21.39
C VAL A 852 -12.61 21.29 22.01
N ASN A 853 -11.78 20.50 22.69
CA ASN A 853 -12.09 19.17 23.23
C ASN A 853 -12.69 18.18 22.20
N PRO A 854 -12.05 17.92 21.04
CA PRO A 854 -12.64 17.13 19.94
C PRO A 854 -12.99 15.67 20.29
N GLU A 855 -12.50 15.14 21.41
CA GLU A 855 -12.86 13.80 21.91
C GLU A 855 -14.21 13.76 22.66
N ASP A 856 -14.74 14.92 23.10
CA ASP A 856 -16.04 15.01 23.78
C ASP A 856 -17.21 14.60 22.85
N PRO A 857 -18.38 14.22 23.38
CA PRO A 857 -19.59 14.01 22.57
C PRO A 857 -20.14 15.29 21.95
N GLU A 858 -19.92 16.44 22.61
CA GLU A 858 -20.40 17.77 22.18
C GLU A 858 -19.27 18.82 22.33
N PRO A 859 -18.19 18.74 21.54
CA PRO A 859 -17.10 19.73 21.54
C PRO A 859 -17.58 21.14 21.19
N LEU A 860 -16.84 22.15 21.64
CA LEU A 860 -17.04 23.52 21.20
C LEU A 860 -16.46 23.68 19.78
N ILE A 861 -17.27 24.20 18.86
CA ILE A 861 -16.90 24.40 17.45
C ILE A 861 -16.97 25.90 17.16
N ASN A 862 -15.81 26.54 17.06
CA ASN A 862 -15.67 27.93 16.64
C ASN A 862 -15.55 27.96 15.11
N ILE A 863 -16.29 28.84 14.45
CA ILE A 863 -16.26 29.05 13.00
C ILE A 863 -15.92 30.50 12.70
N TYR A 864 -15.03 30.69 11.74
CA TYR A 864 -14.60 31.98 11.23
C TYR A 864 -14.79 32.00 9.71
N VAL A 865 -15.17 33.15 9.16
CA VAL A 865 -15.35 33.35 7.72
C VAL A 865 -14.29 34.34 7.25
N GLU A 866 -13.27 33.82 6.59
CA GLU A 866 -12.10 34.59 6.18
C GLU A 866 -12.38 35.25 4.84
N ASN A 867 -12.46 36.59 4.84
CA ASN A 867 -12.68 37.38 3.64
C ASN A 867 -11.32 37.74 3.02
N GLN A 868 -10.92 37.03 1.97
CA GLN A 868 -9.62 37.25 1.31
C GLN A 868 -9.46 38.64 0.66
N ALA A 869 -10.55 39.44 0.56
CA ALA A 869 -10.51 40.83 0.12
C ALA A 869 -10.20 41.83 1.27
N ASP A 870 -10.04 41.37 2.50
CA ASP A 870 -9.65 42.19 3.66
C ASP A 870 -8.30 42.90 3.44
N PRO A 871 -8.13 44.17 3.89
CA PRO A 871 -6.89 44.92 3.69
C PRO A 871 -5.63 44.29 4.29
N ALA A 872 -5.72 43.60 5.44
CA ALA A 872 -4.59 42.94 6.09
C ALA A 872 -4.24 41.61 5.40
N MET A 873 -5.25 40.79 5.06
CA MET A 873 -5.01 39.56 4.27
C MET A 873 -4.41 39.90 2.89
N ARG A 874 -4.94 40.90 2.20
CA ARG A 874 -4.39 41.40 0.93
C ARG A 874 -2.98 41.94 1.08
N LEU A 875 -2.67 42.63 2.18
CA LEU A 875 -1.32 43.13 2.48
C LEU A 875 -0.32 41.96 2.54
N VAL A 876 -0.59 40.94 3.36
CA VAL A 876 0.28 39.77 3.49
C VAL A 876 0.40 39.03 2.15
N PHE A 877 -0.71 38.76 1.46
CA PHE A 877 -0.70 38.04 0.19
C PHE A 877 0.14 38.73 -0.90
N GLU A 878 0.01 40.05 -1.07
CA GLU A 878 0.83 40.81 -2.04
C GLU A 878 2.32 40.76 -1.70
N MET A 879 2.68 40.79 -0.41
CA MET A 879 4.06 40.65 0.03
C MET A 879 4.62 39.24 -0.18
N MET A 880 3.83 38.19 0.03
CA MET A 880 4.23 36.81 -0.26
C MET A 880 4.38 36.54 -1.76
N ILE A 881 3.52 37.14 -2.58
CA ILE A 881 3.63 37.09 -4.05
C ILE A 881 4.91 37.81 -4.51
N LEU A 882 5.16 39.02 -3.98
CA LEU A 882 6.36 39.81 -4.28
C LEU A 882 7.65 39.07 -3.88
N CYS A 883 7.68 38.43 -2.72
CA CYS A 883 8.83 37.62 -2.29
C CYS A 883 9.13 36.51 -3.30
N GLY A 884 8.11 35.74 -3.71
CA GLY A 884 8.29 34.65 -4.67
C GLY A 884 8.64 35.10 -6.09
N GLU A 885 8.21 36.29 -6.50
CA GLU A 885 8.62 36.93 -7.76
C GLU A 885 10.10 37.33 -7.73
N VAL A 886 10.56 37.92 -6.63
CA VAL A 886 11.97 38.31 -6.46
C VAL A 886 12.88 37.08 -6.38
N ILE A 887 12.51 36.05 -5.61
CA ILE A 887 13.28 34.80 -5.53
C ILE A 887 13.35 34.09 -6.90
N ALA A 888 12.25 34.09 -7.67
CA ALA A 888 12.26 33.57 -9.04
C ALA A 888 13.19 34.39 -9.96
N THR A 889 13.19 35.71 -9.82
CA THR A 889 14.02 36.62 -10.64
C THR A 889 15.51 36.48 -10.31
N PHE A 890 15.85 36.46 -9.02
CA PHE A 890 17.21 36.22 -8.50
C PHE A 890 17.73 34.85 -8.95
N GLY A 891 16.95 33.79 -8.75
CA GLY A 891 17.30 32.44 -9.21
C GLY A 891 17.55 32.38 -10.71
N SER A 892 16.71 33.07 -11.52
CA SER A 892 16.88 33.11 -12.97
C SER A 892 18.12 33.86 -13.44
N GLN A 893 18.51 34.95 -12.75
CA GLN A 893 19.72 35.72 -13.10
C GLN A 893 21.00 34.96 -12.73
N HIS A 894 20.95 34.16 -11.67
CA HIS A 894 22.09 33.39 -11.17
C HIS A 894 22.06 31.90 -11.58
N ASN A 895 21.14 31.50 -12.47
CA ASN A 895 20.96 30.13 -12.98
C ASN A 895 20.74 29.06 -11.88
N ILE A 896 20.16 29.46 -10.75
CA ILE A 896 19.91 28.59 -9.59
C ILE A 896 18.77 27.60 -9.92
N PRO A 897 18.95 26.28 -9.72
CA PRO A 897 17.84 25.32 -9.79
C PRO A 897 16.90 25.55 -8.61
N LEU A 898 15.68 26.02 -8.86
CA LEU A 898 14.63 26.28 -7.87
C LEU A 898 13.31 25.62 -8.30
N PRO A 899 12.36 25.37 -7.38
CA PRO A 899 11.01 24.93 -7.72
C PRO A 899 10.18 26.09 -8.30
N TYR A 900 10.51 26.54 -9.52
CA TYR A 900 9.76 27.57 -10.23
C TYR A 900 8.35 27.08 -10.53
N ARG A 901 7.33 27.76 -10.01
CA ARG A 901 5.91 27.42 -10.19
C ARG A 901 5.28 28.41 -11.16
N GLY A 902 4.82 27.92 -12.30
CA GLY A 902 4.15 28.70 -13.33
C GLY A 902 2.70 28.31 -13.53
N GLN A 903 2.00 29.07 -14.37
CA GLN A 903 0.66 28.78 -14.82
C GLN A 903 0.45 29.53 -16.14
N PRO A 904 0.55 28.86 -17.31
CA PRO A 904 0.47 29.52 -18.60
C PRO A 904 -0.75 30.42 -18.72
N GLN A 905 -0.58 31.65 -19.22
CA GLN A 905 -1.69 32.57 -19.46
C GLN A 905 -2.75 31.82 -20.27
N SER A 906 -3.90 31.64 -19.65
CA SER A 906 -5.04 31.01 -20.30
C SER A 906 -5.71 32.07 -21.16
N ASN A 907 -6.22 31.71 -22.34
CA ASN A 907 -7.00 32.61 -23.20
C ASN A 907 -8.42 32.80 -22.61
N ILE A 908 -8.48 33.15 -21.33
CA ILE A 908 -9.70 33.54 -20.62
C ILE A 908 -9.95 34.99 -21.01
N ASP A 909 -11.01 35.22 -21.74
CA ASP A 909 -11.59 36.56 -21.82
C ASP A 909 -12.23 36.87 -20.45
N VAL A 910 -11.51 37.62 -19.61
CA VAL A 910 -12.01 38.02 -18.28
C VAL A 910 -13.21 38.97 -18.42
N SER A 911 -13.31 39.72 -19.52
CA SER A 911 -14.45 40.61 -19.79
C SER A 911 -15.75 39.83 -20.02
N ALA A 912 -15.67 38.58 -20.48
CA ALA A 912 -16.83 37.68 -20.58
C ALA A 912 -17.50 37.43 -19.21
N PHE A 913 -16.79 37.62 -18.10
CA PHE A 913 -17.33 37.50 -16.73
C PHE A 913 -17.62 38.85 -16.06
N ALA A 914 -17.42 39.99 -16.74
CA ALA A 914 -17.67 41.32 -16.17
C ALA A 914 -19.17 41.57 -15.85
N HIS A 915 -20.08 40.80 -16.44
CA HIS A 915 -21.51 40.82 -16.13
C HIS A 915 -21.86 40.17 -14.77
N LEU A 916 -20.92 39.45 -14.13
CA LEU A 916 -21.12 38.83 -12.82
C LEU A 916 -20.66 39.76 -11.69
N PRO A 917 -21.32 39.72 -10.50
CA PRO A 917 -20.89 40.44 -9.30
C PRO A 917 -19.44 40.14 -8.90
N GLU A 918 -18.76 41.14 -8.35
CA GLU A 918 -17.37 41.04 -7.90
C GLU A 918 -17.22 40.19 -6.62
N GLY A 919 -15.98 39.77 -6.33
CA GLY A 919 -15.70 38.79 -5.30
C GLY A 919 -16.16 37.36 -5.69
N PRO A 920 -16.70 36.55 -4.75
CA PRO A 920 -16.77 35.10 -4.88
C PRO A 920 -17.44 34.55 -6.15
N VAL A 921 -18.47 35.22 -6.68
CA VAL A 921 -19.23 34.75 -7.85
C VAL A 921 -18.38 34.82 -9.14
N ARG A 922 -17.76 35.98 -9.40
CA ARG A 922 -16.83 36.15 -10.52
C ARG A 922 -15.57 35.31 -10.32
N SER A 923 -15.00 35.29 -9.10
CA SER A 923 -13.83 34.47 -8.75
C SER A 923 -14.06 32.98 -9.05
N ALA A 924 -15.15 32.38 -8.55
CA ALA A 924 -15.48 30.98 -8.80
C ALA A 924 -15.69 30.65 -10.28
N SER A 925 -16.24 31.61 -11.04
CA SER A 925 -16.46 31.47 -12.48
C SER A 925 -15.15 31.49 -13.28
N ILE A 926 -14.20 32.36 -12.92
CA ILE A 926 -12.90 32.44 -13.58
C ILE A 926 -11.99 31.26 -13.17
N VAL A 927 -11.93 30.90 -11.89
CA VAL A 927 -11.13 29.76 -11.39
C VAL A 927 -11.47 28.46 -12.12
N LYS A 928 -12.75 28.24 -12.46
CA LYS A 928 -13.22 27.08 -13.23
C LYS A 928 -12.59 26.95 -14.63
N VAL A 929 -12.17 28.05 -15.26
CA VAL A 929 -11.58 28.06 -16.62
C VAL A 929 -10.05 28.24 -16.62
N MET A 930 -9.42 28.27 -15.45
CA MET A 930 -7.97 28.29 -15.31
C MET A 930 -7.32 26.96 -15.69
N ARG A 931 -6.16 27.02 -16.34
CA ARG A 931 -5.25 25.87 -16.46
C ARG A 931 -4.66 25.50 -15.10
N ALA A 932 -4.29 24.23 -14.93
CA ALA A 932 -3.50 23.82 -13.77
C ALA A 932 -2.14 24.57 -13.73
N ALA A 933 -1.62 24.78 -12.52
CA ALA A 933 -0.24 25.25 -12.34
C ALA A 933 0.76 24.12 -12.67
N GLU A 934 1.92 24.50 -13.17
CA GLU A 934 3.02 23.61 -13.55
C GLU A 934 4.31 24.00 -12.82
N MET A 935 5.30 23.11 -12.81
CA MET A 935 6.61 23.35 -12.18
C MET A 935 7.75 23.13 -13.16
N ASN A 936 8.79 23.95 -13.04
CA ASN A 936 10.05 23.85 -13.77
C ASN A 936 11.20 23.98 -12.75
N PHE A 937 12.30 23.27 -12.98
CA PHE A 937 13.43 23.20 -12.04
C PHE A 937 14.72 23.84 -12.58
N ARG A 938 14.63 24.56 -13.71
CA ARG A 938 15.76 25.15 -14.45
C ARG A 938 15.57 26.61 -14.81
N CYS A 939 14.34 27.04 -15.06
CA CYS A 939 14.01 28.42 -15.41
C CYS A 939 12.60 28.82 -14.94
N PRO A 940 12.33 30.12 -14.72
CA PRO A 940 10.98 30.58 -14.40
C PRO A 940 9.98 30.29 -15.52
N VAL A 941 8.72 30.14 -15.11
CA VAL A 941 7.56 30.05 -15.99
C VAL A 941 6.57 31.11 -15.54
N ARG A 942 5.99 31.88 -16.48
CA ARG A 942 5.02 32.95 -16.18
C ARG A 942 3.85 32.38 -15.39
N HIS A 943 3.48 33.05 -14.29
CA HIS A 943 2.31 32.69 -13.50
C HIS A 943 1.15 33.64 -13.85
N GLY A 944 0.42 33.33 -14.92
CA GLY A 944 -0.51 34.25 -15.57
C GLY A 944 -1.59 34.82 -14.63
N VAL A 945 -2.18 33.98 -13.77
CA VAL A 945 -3.16 34.41 -12.76
C VAL A 945 -2.58 35.41 -11.75
N LEU A 946 -1.28 35.35 -11.47
CA LEU A 946 -0.60 36.28 -10.58
C LEU A 946 -0.02 37.50 -11.33
N GLY A 947 -0.06 37.55 -12.66
CA GLY A 947 0.48 38.64 -13.49
C GLY A 947 2.01 38.68 -13.61
N ILE A 948 2.74 37.79 -12.95
CA ILE A 948 4.20 37.87 -12.77
C ILE A 948 5.00 36.96 -13.73
N PRO A 949 6.22 37.37 -14.15
CA PRO A 949 7.03 36.65 -15.14
C PRO A 949 7.58 35.31 -14.63
N GLY A 950 7.66 35.14 -13.31
CA GLY A 950 8.12 33.94 -12.64
C GLY A 950 7.72 33.96 -11.17
N TYR A 951 7.61 32.78 -10.55
CA TYR A 951 7.27 32.65 -9.14
C TYR A 951 7.93 31.41 -8.53
N VAL A 952 8.41 31.52 -7.29
CA VAL A 952 8.92 30.42 -6.46
C VAL A 952 8.23 30.52 -5.10
N GLN A 953 7.72 29.41 -4.58
CA GLN A 953 7.25 29.38 -3.19
C GLN A 953 8.46 29.32 -2.27
N PHE A 954 8.61 30.36 -1.45
CA PHE A 954 9.78 30.56 -0.57
C PHE A 954 9.40 30.93 0.87
N THR A 955 8.15 31.34 1.09
CA THR A 955 7.70 32.03 2.32
C THR A 955 7.04 31.12 3.35
N SER A 956 7.15 29.79 3.20
CA SER A 956 6.69 28.88 4.26
C SER A 956 7.58 27.64 4.48
N PRO A 957 8.88 27.81 4.74
CA PRO A 957 9.84 26.71 4.83
C PRO A 957 9.70 25.83 6.09
N ILE A 958 9.04 26.29 7.17
CA ILE A 958 8.71 25.47 8.35
C ILE A 958 7.60 24.47 8.02
N ARG A 959 6.56 24.91 7.29
CA ARG A 959 5.37 24.10 6.96
C ARG A 959 5.30 23.52 5.55
N ARG A 960 6.23 23.84 4.63
CA ARG A 960 6.30 23.28 3.25
C ARG A 960 7.73 22.87 2.86
N TYR A 961 7.93 21.58 2.54
CA TYR A 961 9.27 21.07 2.17
C TYR A 961 9.82 21.67 0.86
N MET A 962 8.97 22.05 -0.10
CA MET A 962 9.46 22.65 -1.35
C MET A 962 10.06 24.05 -1.12
N ASP A 963 9.48 24.85 -0.23
CA ASP A 963 10.04 26.13 0.19
C ASP A 963 11.40 25.93 0.88
N LEU A 964 11.51 24.93 1.76
CA LEU A 964 12.80 24.53 2.36
C LEU A 964 13.85 24.15 1.31
N THR A 965 13.48 23.44 0.23
CA THR A 965 14.44 23.18 -0.87
C THR A 965 14.88 24.46 -1.59
N ALA A 966 14.01 25.46 -1.74
CA ALA A 966 14.40 26.75 -2.29
C ALA A 966 15.36 27.50 -1.34
N HIS A 967 15.11 27.47 -0.02
CA HIS A 967 16.04 27.99 1.00
C HIS A 967 17.43 27.35 0.90
N TYR A 968 17.51 26.02 0.80
CA TYR A 968 18.80 25.32 0.65
C TYR A 968 19.61 25.80 -0.57
N GLN A 969 18.95 26.03 -1.70
CA GLN A 969 19.60 26.45 -2.95
C GLN A 969 20.03 27.93 -2.89
N ILE A 970 19.16 28.82 -2.39
CA ILE A 970 19.47 30.24 -2.21
C ILE A 970 20.62 30.42 -1.21
N LYS A 971 20.57 29.74 -0.06
CA LYS A 971 21.64 29.85 0.96
C LYS A 971 22.97 29.24 0.51
N ALA A 972 22.96 28.21 -0.34
CA ALA A 972 24.19 27.72 -0.97
C ALA A 972 24.86 28.80 -1.84
N PHE A 973 24.07 29.49 -2.67
CA PHE A 973 24.55 30.61 -3.49
C PHE A 973 25.07 31.79 -2.63
N LEU A 974 24.31 32.20 -1.58
CA LEU A 974 24.72 33.28 -0.67
C LEU A 974 25.99 32.99 0.14
N ARG A 975 26.42 31.72 0.22
CA ARG A 975 27.72 31.34 0.82
C ARG A 975 28.90 31.51 -0.15
N GLY A 976 28.63 31.85 -1.42
CA GLY A 976 29.63 32.13 -2.46
C GLY A 976 30.05 30.92 -3.29
N GLY A 977 29.14 29.99 -3.59
CA GLY A 977 29.45 28.81 -4.40
C GLY A 977 28.31 28.27 -5.26
N ASP A 978 28.66 27.81 -6.46
CA ASP A 978 27.74 27.21 -7.44
C ASP A 978 27.40 25.72 -7.16
N ASN A 979 27.92 25.17 -6.05
CA ASN A 979 27.68 23.79 -5.61
C ASN A 979 26.32 23.66 -4.90
N PHE A 980 25.26 23.71 -5.70
CA PHE A 980 23.88 23.53 -5.26
C PHE A 980 23.64 22.15 -4.61
N PRO A 981 23.03 22.07 -3.40
CA PRO A 981 22.70 20.80 -2.75
C PRO A 981 21.84 19.82 -3.54
N PHE A 982 21.08 20.30 -4.54
CA PHE A 982 20.30 19.47 -5.45
C PHE A 982 20.44 19.93 -6.90
N SER A 983 20.55 18.98 -7.84
CA SER A 983 20.34 19.26 -9.25
C SER A 983 18.85 19.45 -9.57
N ALA A 984 18.56 20.06 -10.73
CA ALA A 984 17.19 20.25 -11.23
C ALA A 984 16.39 18.93 -11.31
N GLY A 985 17.03 17.80 -11.64
CA GLY A 985 16.36 16.49 -11.73
C GLY A 985 16.09 15.87 -10.35
N GLU A 986 16.92 16.17 -9.35
CA GLU A 986 16.66 15.75 -7.96
C GLU A 986 15.54 16.58 -7.36
N LEU A 987 15.47 17.89 -7.62
CA LEU A 987 14.32 18.73 -7.25
C LEU A 987 13.02 18.24 -7.91
N GLU A 988 13.06 17.82 -9.17
CA GLU A 988 11.92 17.22 -9.88
C GLU A 988 11.45 15.92 -9.21
N GLY A 989 12.38 15.02 -8.84
CA GLY A 989 12.08 13.79 -8.10
C GLY A 989 11.59 14.03 -6.66
N ILE A 990 12.12 15.05 -5.97
CA ILE A 990 11.62 15.51 -4.67
C ILE A 990 10.17 16.00 -4.82
N ALA A 991 9.94 16.91 -5.76
CA ALA A 991 8.64 17.52 -6.01
C ALA A 991 7.59 16.49 -6.43
N ALA A 992 7.95 15.48 -7.22
CA ALA A 992 7.04 14.39 -7.59
C ALA A 992 6.54 13.62 -6.34
N SER A 993 7.44 13.29 -5.42
CA SER A 993 7.10 12.59 -4.17
C SER A 993 6.28 13.47 -3.23
N VAL A 994 6.76 14.69 -2.94
CA VAL A 994 6.11 15.64 -2.03
C VAL A 994 4.73 16.05 -2.55
N ASN A 995 4.56 16.27 -3.86
CA ASN A 995 3.24 16.59 -4.43
C ASN A 995 2.25 15.42 -4.38
N MET A 996 2.69 14.16 -4.31
CA MET A 996 1.77 13.04 -4.04
C MET A 996 1.28 13.06 -2.60
N GLN A 997 2.19 13.27 -1.64
CA GLN A 997 1.84 13.39 -0.22
C GLN A 997 0.94 14.60 0.06
N ASN A 998 1.25 15.76 -0.52
CA ASN A 998 0.46 16.99 -0.35
C ASN A 998 -0.97 16.85 -0.91
N ARG A 999 -1.21 16.01 -1.94
CA ARG A 999 -2.57 15.68 -2.41
C ARG A 999 -3.36 14.86 -1.39
N VAL A 1000 -2.69 13.92 -0.71
CA VAL A 1000 -3.29 13.11 0.35
C VAL A 1000 -3.64 13.97 1.55
N VAL A 1001 -2.69 14.79 2.03
CA VAL A 1001 -2.91 15.75 3.12
C VAL A 1001 -4.04 16.73 2.79
N ARG A 1002 -4.01 17.37 1.61
CA ARG A 1002 -5.07 18.32 1.21
C ARG A 1002 -6.45 17.66 1.16
N LYS A 1003 -6.55 16.39 0.74
CA LYS A 1003 -7.83 15.66 0.77
C LYS A 1003 -8.34 15.49 2.21
N LEU A 1004 -7.45 15.12 3.14
CA LEU A 1004 -7.78 14.96 4.57
C LEU A 1004 -8.17 16.29 5.23
N CYS A 1005 -7.43 17.36 4.99
CA CYS A 1005 -7.78 18.69 5.51
C CYS A 1005 -9.16 19.13 5.00
N ASN A 1006 -9.44 18.93 3.71
CA ASN A 1006 -10.73 19.25 3.11
C ASN A 1006 -11.89 18.40 3.68
N SER A 1007 -11.71 17.08 3.86
CA SER A 1007 -12.77 16.23 4.42
C SER A 1007 -12.97 16.47 5.92
N GLY A 1008 -11.90 16.73 6.67
CA GLY A 1008 -11.95 17.16 8.07
C GLY A 1008 -12.69 18.47 8.26
N LEU A 1009 -12.33 19.52 7.50
CA LEU A 1009 -13.03 20.80 7.52
C LEU A 1009 -14.53 20.63 7.18
N ARG A 1010 -14.83 19.92 6.09
CA ARG A 1010 -16.21 19.70 5.63
C ARG A 1010 -17.04 18.91 6.65
N TYR A 1011 -16.48 17.88 7.29
CA TYR A 1011 -17.11 17.17 8.40
C TYR A 1011 -17.53 18.13 9.52
N TRP A 1012 -16.62 19.00 9.96
CA TRP A 1012 -16.90 19.94 11.05
C TRP A 1012 -17.83 21.08 10.67
N VAL A 1013 -17.87 21.52 9.41
CA VAL A 1013 -18.90 22.46 8.93
C VAL A 1013 -20.29 21.81 8.97
N ILE A 1014 -20.43 20.57 8.48
CA ILE A 1014 -21.73 19.87 8.52
C ILE A 1014 -22.13 19.60 9.98
N GLU A 1015 -21.19 19.31 10.88
CA GLU A 1015 -21.45 19.15 12.32
C GLU A 1015 -21.90 20.46 12.98
N PHE A 1016 -21.20 21.56 12.71
CA PHE A 1016 -21.59 22.91 13.17
C PHE A 1016 -23.02 23.23 12.73
N LEU A 1017 -23.34 23.02 11.45
CA LEU A 1017 -24.66 23.27 10.86
C LEU A 1017 -25.74 22.34 11.43
N ARG A 1018 -25.42 21.07 11.72
CA ARG A 1018 -26.32 20.09 12.36
C ARG A 1018 -26.80 20.52 13.74
N ARG A 1019 -25.97 21.28 14.49
CA ARG A 1019 -26.27 21.79 15.84
C ARG A 1019 -27.07 23.11 15.85
N GLN A 1020 -27.27 23.74 14.70
CA GLN A 1020 -27.96 25.04 14.61
C GLN A 1020 -29.47 24.88 14.86
N GLN A 1021 -30.11 25.97 15.27
CA GLN A 1021 -31.56 25.99 15.47
C GLN A 1021 -32.29 25.57 14.19
N LYS A 1022 -33.16 24.56 14.28
CA LYS A 1022 -33.94 24.06 13.14
C LYS A 1022 -34.74 25.20 12.49
N GLY A 1023 -34.56 25.38 11.19
CA GLY A 1023 -35.19 26.46 10.43
C GLY A 1023 -34.42 27.79 10.42
N LYS A 1024 -33.24 27.88 11.05
CA LYS A 1024 -32.31 29.00 10.83
C LYS A 1024 -32.04 29.16 9.33
N LYS A 1025 -32.18 30.39 8.85
CA LYS A 1025 -31.88 30.78 7.47
C LYS A 1025 -30.41 31.17 7.32
N TYR A 1026 -29.93 31.09 6.08
CA TYR A 1026 -28.61 31.48 5.64
C TYR A 1026 -28.74 32.21 4.30
N THR A 1027 -27.92 33.25 4.14
CA THR A 1027 -27.79 34.04 2.92
C THR A 1027 -26.85 33.29 1.98
N ALA A 1028 -27.30 33.01 0.76
CA ALA A 1028 -26.54 32.16 -0.15
C ALA A 1028 -26.45 32.73 -1.57
N LEU A 1029 -25.22 32.83 -2.08
CA LEU A 1029 -24.94 33.34 -3.43
C LEU A 1029 -24.89 32.19 -4.44
N ILE A 1030 -25.62 32.31 -5.55
CA ILE A 1030 -25.58 31.33 -6.66
C ILE A 1030 -24.25 31.48 -7.42
N LEU A 1031 -23.29 30.58 -7.16
CA LEU A 1031 -22.00 30.56 -7.85
C LEU A 1031 -22.09 30.01 -9.28
N ARG A 1032 -22.97 29.03 -9.51
CA ARG A 1032 -23.23 28.39 -10.82
C ARG A 1032 -24.37 27.39 -10.72
N PHE A 1033 -24.97 27.03 -11.86
CA PHE A 1033 -25.81 25.83 -11.96
C PHE A 1033 -24.98 24.54 -12.14
N VAL A 1034 -25.53 23.43 -11.67
CA VAL A 1034 -24.99 22.06 -11.78
C VAL A 1034 -25.83 21.22 -12.75
N LYS A 1035 -27.15 21.40 -12.68
CA LYS A 1035 -28.20 20.87 -13.57
C LYS A 1035 -29.34 21.91 -13.63
N ASP A 1036 -30.41 21.64 -14.38
CA ASP A 1036 -31.66 22.42 -14.27
C ASP A 1036 -32.05 22.59 -12.79
N ARG A 1037 -32.27 23.85 -12.38
CA ARG A 1037 -32.64 24.30 -11.02
C ARG A 1037 -31.79 23.79 -9.85
N ILE A 1038 -30.70 23.05 -10.07
CA ILE A 1038 -29.76 22.64 -9.02
C ILE A 1038 -28.55 23.57 -9.06
N ALA A 1039 -28.45 24.46 -8.08
CA ALA A 1039 -27.40 25.45 -7.95
C ALA A 1039 -26.27 24.96 -7.02
N SER A 1040 -25.06 25.44 -7.30
CA SER A 1040 -23.92 25.45 -6.38
C SER A 1040 -23.95 26.79 -5.67
N LEU A 1041 -24.09 26.77 -4.34
CA LEU A 1041 -24.27 27.94 -3.50
C LEU A 1041 -23.05 28.17 -2.61
N LEU A 1042 -22.76 29.42 -2.28
CA LEU A 1042 -21.87 29.82 -1.20
C LEU A 1042 -22.70 30.38 -0.05
N LEU A 1043 -22.67 29.75 1.13
CA LEU A 1043 -23.28 30.26 2.36
C LEU A 1043 -22.41 31.40 2.91
N VAL A 1044 -22.92 32.62 2.93
CA VAL A 1044 -22.14 33.84 3.24
C VAL A 1044 -21.70 33.84 4.71
N GLU A 1045 -22.57 33.47 5.64
CA GLU A 1045 -22.28 33.46 7.09
C GLU A 1045 -21.45 32.25 7.55
N VAL A 1046 -20.95 31.46 6.59
CA VAL A 1046 -20.24 30.18 6.85
C VAL A 1046 -18.99 30.03 5.97
N GLY A 1047 -18.87 30.76 4.86
CA GLY A 1047 -17.80 30.58 3.85
C GLY A 1047 -17.91 29.28 3.03
N PHE A 1048 -19.00 28.51 3.22
CA PHE A 1048 -19.07 27.11 2.80
C PHE A 1048 -19.86 26.89 1.51
N GLN A 1049 -19.35 26.01 0.65
CA GLN A 1049 -20.02 25.65 -0.62
C GLN A 1049 -20.82 24.36 -0.52
N ALA A 1050 -22.08 24.43 -0.95
CA ALA A 1050 -23.03 23.32 -0.97
C ALA A 1050 -23.93 23.38 -2.21
N THR A 1051 -24.82 22.40 -2.40
CA THR A 1051 -25.79 22.39 -3.51
C THR A 1051 -27.22 22.37 -3.00
N ALA A 1052 -28.08 23.17 -3.62
CA ALA A 1052 -29.52 23.22 -3.34
C ALA A 1052 -30.33 23.19 -4.64
N TRP A 1053 -31.62 22.91 -4.52
CA TRP A 1053 -32.59 23.24 -5.56
C TRP A 1053 -33.08 24.69 -5.36
N VAL A 1054 -33.21 25.44 -6.45
CA VAL A 1054 -33.62 26.86 -6.45
C VAL A 1054 -34.71 27.13 -7.49
N SER A 1055 -35.48 28.19 -7.26
CA SER A 1055 -36.65 28.58 -8.04
C SER A 1055 -36.35 28.98 -9.48
N GLU A 1056 -37.39 28.91 -10.32
CA GLU A 1056 -37.32 29.33 -11.72
C GLU A 1056 -37.07 30.84 -11.86
N GLY A 1057 -36.30 31.23 -12.86
CA GLY A 1057 -35.90 32.61 -13.12
C GLY A 1057 -34.62 33.07 -12.42
N LYS A 1058 -34.12 32.33 -11.42
CA LYS A 1058 -32.86 32.62 -10.73
C LYS A 1058 -31.63 32.51 -11.64
N GLN A 1059 -30.65 33.38 -11.45
CA GLN A 1059 -29.43 33.49 -12.26
C GLN A 1059 -28.14 33.35 -11.43
N VAL A 1060 -26.98 33.32 -12.10
CA VAL A 1060 -25.67 33.27 -11.43
C VAL A 1060 -25.33 34.66 -10.89
N GLY A 1061 -25.02 34.74 -9.60
CA GLY A 1061 -24.87 35.99 -8.86
C GLY A 1061 -26.11 36.42 -8.08
N ASP A 1062 -27.26 35.78 -8.27
CA ASP A 1062 -28.44 36.02 -7.43
C ASP A 1062 -28.19 35.54 -5.99
N GLU A 1063 -28.84 36.24 -5.06
CA GLU A 1063 -28.96 35.83 -3.66
C GLU A 1063 -30.24 35.01 -3.45
N VAL A 1064 -30.14 34.00 -2.58
CA VAL A 1064 -31.26 33.17 -2.11
C VAL A 1064 -31.14 32.93 -0.61
N GLU A 1065 -32.27 32.98 0.11
CA GLU A 1065 -32.33 32.44 1.46
C GLU A 1065 -32.42 30.90 1.40
N VAL A 1066 -31.59 30.20 2.17
CA VAL A 1066 -31.67 28.75 2.32
C VAL A 1066 -31.71 28.34 3.78
N ARG A 1067 -32.23 27.15 4.06
CA ARG A 1067 -32.16 26.50 5.37
C ARG A 1067 -31.61 25.09 5.24
N VAL A 1068 -30.96 24.61 6.30
CA VAL A 1068 -30.55 23.20 6.43
C VAL A 1068 -31.79 22.36 6.69
N GLU A 1069 -32.02 21.34 5.86
CA GLU A 1069 -33.11 20.37 6.02
C GLU A 1069 -32.59 19.06 6.65
N GLU A 1070 -31.44 18.56 6.16
CA GLU A 1070 -30.72 17.42 6.74
C GLU A 1070 -29.21 17.68 6.76
N ALA A 1071 -28.50 17.15 7.76
CA ALA A 1071 -27.06 17.27 7.93
C ALA A 1071 -26.48 16.03 8.62
N HIS A 1072 -25.71 15.23 7.89
CA HIS A 1072 -25.13 13.96 8.34
C HIS A 1072 -23.62 13.94 8.05
N PRO A 1073 -22.78 14.45 8.98
CA PRO A 1073 -21.34 14.61 8.76
C PRO A 1073 -20.60 13.31 8.44
N ARG A 1074 -21.03 12.20 9.03
CA ARG A 1074 -20.44 10.86 8.81
C ARG A 1074 -20.66 10.33 7.39
N ASP A 1075 -21.71 10.79 6.73
CA ASP A 1075 -22.12 10.37 5.38
C ASP A 1075 -21.79 11.44 4.31
N ASP A 1076 -21.04 12.48 4.70
CA ASP A 1076 -20.72 13.70 3.94
C ASP A 1076 -21.95 14.45 3.35
N LEU A 1077 -23.13 14.20 3.91
CA LEU A 1077 -24.42 14.66 3.39
C LEU A 1077 -24.87 15.95 4.07
N ILE A 1078 -25.24 16.93 3.25
CA ILE A 1078 -25.97 18.13 3.65
C ILE A 1078 -27.04 18.42 2.61
N LEU A 1079 -28.28 18.60 3.04
CA LEU A 1079 -29.41 19.00 2.19
C LEU A 1079 -29.83 20.42 2.55
N LEU A 1080 -29.73 21.31 1.58
CA LEU A 1080 -30.20 22.70 1.67
C LEU A 1080 -31.49 22.87 0.87
N LYS A 1081 -32.42 23.62 1.44
CA LYS A 1081 -33.71 23.98 0.82
C LYS A 1081 -33.82 25.50 0.72
N GLU A 1082 -34.16 26.02 -0.46
CA GLU A 1082 -34.54 27.42 -0.63
C GLU A 1082 -35.76 27.75 0.26
N VAL A 1083 -35.77 28.96 0.81
CA VAL A 1083 -36.92 29.53 1.52
C VAL A 1083 -37.70 30.39 0.52
N LEU A 1084 -38.99 30.09 0.37
CA LEU A 1084 -39.94 30.78 -0.51
C LEU A 1084 -40.85 31.72 0.31
#